data_AF-A0A8S1U2G5-F1
#
_entry.id   AF-A0A8S1U2G5-F1
#
_cell.length_a   1.000
_cell.length_b   1.000
_cell.length_c   1.000
_cell.angle_alpha   90.00
_cell.angle_beta   90.00
_cell.angle_gamma   90.00
#
_symmetry.space_group_name_H-M   'P 1'
#
loop_
_entity.id
_entity.type
_entity.pdbx_description
1 polymer ?
#
loop_
_entity_poly.entity_id
_entity_poly.type
_entity_poly.pdbx_seq_one_letter_code
_entity_poly.pdbx_strand_id
1 'polypeptide(L)'
;MIRGYTSVLRKSLWYLPSMGFSKKLGIGEASSVLEDKIKNISQLNDIKEYGTVISIGDGIARVFGLTQVQAGEMVEFSSGVRGMALNLETDNVGIVVLGNDRDIQEGDIVKRTGAIVDVPIGMEMLGRVFDALGNPIDGHGPVKTNARRRVELKAPGIIPRKSVHEPMQTGLKAVDCLVPIGRGQRELIIGDRQTGKTAIAIDTIINQKPNFDSGDKNKQLYCIYVAIGQKRSTVANLVKILTQAGAMKYTIVVAATASEAAPLQYLAPYSGCAIGEYFRDNGMHALIIYDDLSKQAVAYRQMSLLLRRPPGREAYPGDVFYLHSRLLERAAKLNAENGNGSLTALPVIETQAGDVSAYIPTNVISITDGQIFLETELFFKGIRPAINVGLSVSRVGSAAQIKAMKTVAGRLKLELAQYREVAAFAQFGSDLDAATQQLLNRGAQLTELLKQKQYVPMCAEEQVCVIYAGVRGFLDKVQTSEIAKFEEKFLTHLRTNFPAMLERIRSTGELSKQDDAELKSILEVFIPEAGLAMKQPLQLGQSLYVTGNCNELGHWNPDKAIKLNYNETNLWLCQIYINIENVVEYKYFVAQTNNPTQDIKWDEGNNRVLDRMMNTEQLKIMTFNIRYDCKEDGKNDWNHRKQIVYKLIKQINPEIFGLQEVLAHQQADLLQNLQVNYNSIGRGRQCNFWDDEACPIYYDMIKYNLIQAEIFWFSDTPHIAGSKSYGNGFPRICTHVQLLHKQSQKIYHVYNAHFDHENKISQIKSAEQIKRHIQQYCSPEDKIIVMGDLNSLPLSEPVKILTSSIWQDFKLENTIGIIDMPLATYHAWYGLKLGIHIDYIFLGNLKQKNMMIINDQISGQYASDHFPKVIVCE
;
A
#
# COMPACT_ATOMS: atom_id res chain seq x y z
N MET A 1 55.38 60.95 11.03
CA MET A 1 54.28 61.05 12.03
C MET A 1 53.07 61.64 11.34
N ILE A 2 51.93 60.95 11.46
CA ILE A 2 50.57 61.39 11.13
C ILE A 2 50.19 61.42 9.64
N ARG A 3 49.10 60.69 9.34
CA ARG A 3 48.32 60.54 8.08
C ARG A 3 48.83 59.56 7.01
N GLY A 4 48.45 58.30 7.20
CA GLY A 4 48.40 57.23 6.21
C GLY A 4 48.07 55.91 6.90
N TYR A 5 47.08 55.16 6.42
CA TYR A 5 46.53 53.90 6.96
C TYR A 5 45.34 53.98 7.93
N THR A 6 44.22 54.51 7.43
CA THR A 6 42.86 54.05 7.81
C THR A 6 42.17 53.49 6.57
N SER A 7 42.47 52.24 6.18
CA SER A 7 41.65 51.49 5.20
C SER A 7 41.83 49.96 5.15
N VAL A 8 42.52 49.29 6.10
CA VAL A 8 42.70 47.80 6.04
C VAL A 8 42.24 47.02 7.29
N LEU A 9 41.49 47.61 8.22
CA LEU A 9 40.93 46.88 9.37
C LEU A 9 39.41 47.08 9.55
N ARG A 10 38.65 46.87 8.47
CA ARG A 10 37.19 46.64 8.51
C ARG A 10 36.80 45.60 7.45
N LYS A 11 37.25 44.36 7.60
CA LYS A 11 36.73 43.17 6.89
C LYS A 11 37.32 41.86 7.45
N SER A 12 36.97 41.50 8.69
CA SER A 12 37.21 40.14 9.23
C SER A 12 36.54 39.90 10.60
N LEU A 13 35.30 40.37 10.82
CA LEU A 13 34.59 40.14 12.10
C LEU A 13 33.06 40.15 12.00
N TRP A 14 32.50 39.45 11.00
CA TRP A 14 31.05 39.22 10.88
C TRP A 14 30.69 37.79 10.41
N TYR A 15 31.43 36.79 10.89
CA TYR A 15 31.06 35.37 10.74
C TYR A 15 31.35 34.63 12.04
N LEU A 16 30.42 34.70 12.98
CA LEU A 16 30.21 33.72 14.05
C LEU A 16 28.75 33.90 14.51
N PRO A 17 27.82 33.00 14.14
CA PRO A 17 26.47 33.05 14.66
C PRO A 17 26.50 32.71 16.16
N SER A 18 25.81 33.53 16.92
CA SER A 18 25.57 33.40 18.36
C SER A 18 24.94 32.05 18.70
N MET A 19 25.74 31.11 19.21
CA MET A 19 25.24 30.01 20.04
C MET A 19 25.32 30.43 21.50
N GLY A 20 24.30 31.17 21.96
CA GLY A 20 24.04 31.34 23.38
C GLY A 20 23.49 30.04 23.96
N PHE A 21 24.38 29.12 24.36
CA PHE A 21 24.00 28.04 25.26
C PHE A 21 23.73 28.63 26.65
N SER A 22 22.46 28.94 26.93
CA SER A 22 22.02 29.18 28.30
C SER A 22 22.05 27.85 29.05
N LYS A 23 23.10 27.61 29.81
CA LYS A 23 23.18 26.52 30.79
C LYS A 23 22.28 26.90 31.97
N LYS A 24 20.97 26.65 31.85
CA LYS A 24 20.05 26.70 33.00
C LYS A 24 20.15 25.37 33.77
N LEU A 25 21.04 25.31 34.75
CA LEU A 25 20.79 24.50 35.94
C LEU A 25 19.91 25.34 36.88
N GLY A 26 18.87 24.74 37.46
CA GLY A 26 18.06 25.42 38.46
C GLY A 26 18.93 25.76 39.67
N ILE A 27 18.82 26.98 40.20
CA ILE A 27 19.60 27.46 41.35
C ILE A 27 19.39 26.57 42.60
N GLY A 28 18.26 25.83 42.69
CA GLY A 28 18.02 24.82 43.73
C GLY A 28 18.81 23.52 43.58
N GLU A 29 18.96 23.00 42.35
CA GLU A 29 19.65 21.73 42.04
C GLU A 29 21.16 21.82 42.28
N ALA A 30 21.75 23.00 42.03
CA ALA A 30 23.17 23.23 42.25
C ALA A 30 23.53 23.23 43.75
N SER A 31 22.64 23.71 44.62
CA SER A 31 22.96 23.97 46.03
C SER A 31 23.03 22.70 46.85
N SER A 32 22.07 21.77 46.74
CA SER A 32 22.08 20.50 47.48
C SER A 32 23.22 19.57 47.04
N VAL A 33 23.45 19.47 45.72
CA VAL A 33 24.53 18.65 45.15
C VAL A 33 25.92 19.20 45.51
N LEU A 34 26.09 20.53 45.56
CA LEU A 34 27.34 21.15 46.01
C LEU A 34 27.54 20.97 47.51
N GLU A 35 26.48 21.06 48.32
CA GLU A 35 26.54 20.85 49.77
C GLU A 35 26.94 19.40 50.11
N ASP A 36 26.38 18.42 49.41
CA ASP A 36 26.74 17.00 49.55
C ASP A 36 28.17 16.70 49.07
N LYS A 37 28.64 17.35 47.99
CA LYS A 37 30.03 17.23 47.52
C LYS A 37 31.05 17.76 48.54
N ILE A 38 30.66 18.77 49.34
CA ILE A 38 31.50 19.32 50.41
C ILE A 38 31.45 18.43 51.66
N LYS A 39 30.28 17.84 51.98
CA LYS A 39 30.10 16.98 53.16
C LYS A 39 30.68 15.56 53.00
N ASN A 40 30.68 14.98 51.79
CA ASN A 40 30.94 13.54 51.57
C ASN A 40 32.31 13.20 50.95
N ILE A 41 33.33 14.05 51.12
CA ILE A 41 34.70 13.80 50.61
C ILE A 41 35.30 12.46 51.12
N SER A 42 34.78 11.93 52.24
CA SER A 42 35.21 10.65 52.84
C SER A 42 34.38 9.40 52.45
N GLN A 43 33.30 9.51 51.66
CA GLN A 43 32.39 8.40 51.28
C GLN A 43 32.42 8.02 49.79
N LEU A 44 33.57 8.11 49.13
CA LEU A 44 33.73 7.82 47.68
C LEU A 44 33.40 6.38 47.25
N ASN A 45 33.29 5.41 48.18
CA ASN A 45 32.97 4.02 47.83
C ASN A 45 31.46 3.75 47.67
N ASP A 46 30.58 4.47 48.39
CA ASP A 46 29.12 4.25 48.30
C ASP A 46 28.52 4.80 46.99
N ILE A 47 29.11 5.87 46.44
CA ILE A 47 28.65 6.55 45.20
C ILE A 47 28.99 5.72 43.93
N LYS A 48 29.81 4.67 44.05
CA LYS A 48 30.09 3.74 42.94
C LYS A 48 28.90 2.82 42.69
N GLU A 49 28.37 2.22 43.75
CA GLU A 49 27.33 1.19 43.69
C GLU A 49 25.92 1.76 43.75
N TYR A 50 25.77 2.89 44.45
CA TYR A 50 24.50 3.56 44.69
C TYR A 50 24.45 4.94 44.03
N GLY A 51 23.24 5.38 43.74
CA GLY A 51 22.94 6.75 43.33
C GLY A 51 21.64 7.25 43.95
N THR A 52 21.38 8.53 43.75
CA THR A 52 20.20 9.23 44.28
C THR A 52 19.42 9.86 43.14
N VAL A 53 18.10 9.67 43.11
CA VAL A 53 17.23 10.30 42.12
C VAL A 53 17.24 11.81 42.30
N ILE A 54 17.67 12.54 41.27
CA ILE A 54 17.64 14.01 41.20
C ILE A 54 16.27 14.48 40.70
N SER A 55 15.73 13.79 39.69
CA SER A 55 14.41 14.09 39.16
C SER A 55 13.83 12.86 38.47
N ILE A 56 12.51 12.78 38.46
CA ILE A 56 11.72 11.73 37.80
C ILE A 56 10.54 12.37 37.10
N GLY A 57 10.32 12.03 35.83
CA GLY A 57 9.17 12.49 35.07
C GLY A 57 9.02 11.71 33.77
N ASP A 58 7.77 11.42 33.39
CA ASP A 58 7.40 10.72 32.16
C ASP A 58 8.18 9.40 31.95
N GLY A 59 8.45 8.65 33.03
CA GLY A 59 9.22 7.40 32.98
C GLY A 59 10.73 7.54 32.80
N ILE A 60 11.32 8.72 33.01
CA ILE A 60 12.77 8.96 32.99
C ILE A 60 13.24 9.51 34.33
N ALA A 61 14.17 8.80 34.96
CA ALA A 61 14.88 9.23 36.15
C ALA A 61 16.26 9.79 35.78
N ARG A 62 16.63 10.94 36.34
CA ARG A 62 18.01 11.42 36.38
C ARG A 62 18.59 11.09 37.74
N VAL A 63 19.70 10.36 37.74
CA VAL A 63 20.29 9.82 38.97
C VAL A 63 21.71 10.33 39.14
N PHE A 64 22.01 10.91 40.30
CA PHE A 64 23.36 11.28 40.69
C PHE A 64 24.09 10.07 41.26
N GLY A 65 25.39 9.92 40.97
CA GLY A 65 26.19 8.79 41.43
C GLY A 65 26.28 7.67 40.40
N LEU A 66 26.25 6.41 40.84
CA LEU A 66 26.39 5.23 39.96
C LEU A 66 27.65 5.28 39.05
N THR A 67 28.77 5.79 39.56
CA THR A 67 29.94 6.16 38.72
C THR A 67 30.56 5.03 37.90
N GLN A 68 30.33 3.77 38.26
CA GLN A 68 30.81 2.61 37.49
C GLN A 68 29.76 2.00 36.56
N VAL A 69 28.57 2.62 36.38
CA VAL A 69 27.43 1.98 35.70
C VAL A 69 27.74 1.86 34.22
N GLN A 70 27.35 0.74 33.63
CA GLN A 70 27.54 0.49 32.21
C GLN A 70 26.32 0.96 31.42
N ALA A 71 26.55 1.34 30.16
CA ALA A 71 25.44 1.60 29.24
C ALA A 71 24.65 0.30 29.01
N GLY A 72 23.33 0.36 29.16
CA GLY A 72 22.45 -0.81 29.11
C GLY A 72 22.44 -1.66 30.38
N GLU A 73 23.08 -1.21 31.47
CA GLU A 73 22.99 -1.90 32.76
C GLU A 73 21.61 -1.71 33.40
N MET A 74 21.11 -2.79 33.99
CA MET A 74 19.90 -2.75 34.82
C MET A 74 20.20 -2.11 36.18
N VAL A 75 19.26 -1.31 36.65
CA VAL A 75 19.28 -0.73 37.99
C VAL A 75 17.97 -1.03 38.71
N GLU A 76 17.99 -0.95 40.03
CA GLU A 76 16.84 -1.17 40.90
C GLU A 76 16.66 0.06 41.80
N PHE A 77 15.46 0.64 41.76
CA PHE A 77 15.05 1.72 42.65
C PHE A 77 14.69 1.14 44.01
N SER A 78 14.76 1.94 45.08
CA SER A 78 14.40 1.50 46.44
C SER A 78 12.97 0.95 46.57
N SER A 79 12.06 1.33 45.66
CA SER A 79 10.70 0.79 45.53
C SER A 79 10.62 -0.60 44.90
N GLY A 80 11.74 -1.15 44.41
CA GLY A 80 11.81 -2.43 43.68
C GLY A 80 11.49 -2.31 42.19
N VAL A 81 11.10 -1.12 41.72
CA VAL A 81 10.97 -0.83 40.29
C VAL A 81 12.35 -0.95 39.64
N ARG A 82 12.41 -1.52 38.43
CA ARG A 82 13.66 -1.64 37.67
C ARG A 82 13.78 -0.52 36.65
N GLY A 83 15.02 -0.18 36.31
CA GLY A 83 15.35 0.77 35.25
C GLY A 83 16.51 0.28 34.39
N MET A 84 16.72 0.94 33.25
CA MET A 84 17.86 0.70 32.37
C MET A 84 18.64 2.00 32.19
N ALA A 85 19.94 1.97 32.46
CA ALA A 85 20.84 3.09 32.22
C ALA A 85 21.08 3.28 30.71
N LEU A 86 20.71 4.43 30.16
CA LEU A 86 20.85 4.72 28.72
C LEU A 86 21.85 5.84 28.43
N ASN A 87 21.70 6.99 29.08
CA ASN A 87 22.60 8.13 28.90
C ASN A 87 23.54 8.23 30.10
N LEU A 88 24.85 8.22 29.86
CA LEU A 88 25.86 8.44 30.90
C LEU A 88 26.43 9.84 30.70
N GLU A 89 25.94 10.81 31.47
CA GLU A 89 26.44 12.19 31.46
C GLU A 89 27.55 12.39 32.51
N THR A 90 28.24 13.53 32.47
CA THR A 90 29.38 13.79 33.36
C THR A 90 28.96 13.90 34.83
N ASP A 91 27.74 14.35 35.10
CA ASP A 91 27.22 14.65 36.42
C ASP A 91 26.00 13.81 36.83
N ASN A 92 25.36 13.12 35.89
CA ASN A 92 24.18 12.29 36.15
C ASN A 92 24.05 11.13 35.15
N VAL A 93 23.22 10.16 35.51
CA VAL A 93 22.86 9.01 34.67
C VAL A 93 21.38 9.13 34.32
N GLY A 94 21.07 9.14 33.02
CA GLY A 94 19.71 9.05 32.50
C GLY A 94 19.26 7.59 32.49
N ILE A 95 18.33 7.27 33.39
CA ILE A 95 17.77 5.94 33.57
C ILE A 95 16.33 5.96 33.09
N VAL A 96 16.00 5.01 32.24
CA VAL A 96 14.64 4.82 31.78
C VAL A 96 13.95 3.78 32.66
N VAL A 97 12.77 4.12 33.18
CA VAL A 97 12.02 3.31 34.14
C VAL A 97 11.26 2.19 33.41
N LEU A 98 11.45 0.94 33.84
CA LEU A 98 10.87 -0.27 33.25
C LEU A 98 9.62 -0.70 34.03
N GLY A 99 8.79 0.26 34.42
CA GLY A 99 7.66 0.06 35.33
C GLY A 99 6.84 1.34 35.53
N ASN A 100 6.12 1.41 36.64
CA ASN A 100 5.36 2.59 37.04
C ASN A 100 6.29 3.60 37.72
N ASP A 101 6.33 4.84 37.24
CA ASP A 101 7.18 5.91 37.77
C ASP A 101 6.57 6.62 38.99
N ARG A 102 5.27 6.43 39.26
CA ARG A 102 4.60 6.98 40.46
C ARG A 102 5.16 6.46 41.78
N ASP A 103 5.84 5.33 41.74
CA ASP A 103 6.43 4.66 42.90
C ASP A 103 7.89 5.10 43.13
N ILE A 104 8.35 6.13 42.42
CA ILE A 104 9.71 6.69 42.51
C ILE A 104 9.61 8.18 42.86
N GLN A 105 10.41 8.65 43.81
CA GLN A 105 10.47 10.03 44.27
C GLN A 105 11.89 10.61 44.15
N GLU A 106 11.98 11.94 44.15
CA GLU A 106 13.26 12.64 44.29
C GLU A 106 13.90 12.30 45.64
N GLY A 107 15.20 12.02 45.64
CA GLY A 107 15.93 11.55 46.81
C GLY A 107 15.96 10.03 46.97
N ASP A 108 15.20 9.26 46.18
CA ASP A 108 15.21 7.80 46.26
C ASP A 108 16.59 7.22 45.92
N ILE A 109 16.95 6.15 46.62
CA ILE A 109 18.19 5.42 46.35
C ILE A 109 17.99 4.50 45.15
N VAL A 110 18.99 4.48 44.27
CA VAL A 110 19.09 3.60 43.10
C VAL A 110 20.33 2.74 43.24
N LYS A 111 20.18 1.44 43.04
CA LYS A 111 21.27 0.48 43.13
C LYS A 111 21.53 -0.16 41.77
N ARG A 112 22.80 -0.34 41.42
CA ARG A 112 23.16 -1.15 40.25
C ARG A 112 22.88 -2.64 40.46
N THR A 113 22.53 -3.33 39.39
CA THR A 113 22.39 -4.80 39.44
C THR A 113 23.67 -5.54 39.05
N GLY A 114 24.65 -4.86 38.42
CA GLY A 114 25.87 -5.48 37.92
C GLY A 114 25.69 -6.25 36.61
N ALA A 115 24.49 -6.22 36.02
CA ALA A 115 24.15 -6.98 34.82
C ALA A 115 23.53 -6.09 33.74
N ILE A 116 24.03 -6.24 32.51
CA ILE A 116 23.35 -5.75 31.30
C ILE A 116 22.02 -6.49 31.16
N VAL A 117 20.99 -5.80 30.67
CA VAL A 117 19.64 -6.37 30.52
C VAL A 117 19.68 -7.77 29.89
N ASP A 118 19.16 -8.74 30.62
CA ASP A 118 19.08 -10.15 30.24
C ASP A 118 17.70 -10.73 30.58
N VAL A 119 17.37 -11.85 29.94
CA VAL A 119 16.11 -12.57 30.15
C VAL A 119 16.38 -14.05 30.38
N PRO A 120 15.51 -14.74 31.15
CA PRO A 120 15.53 -16.19 31.21
C PRO A 120 15.32 -16.79 29.80
N ILE A 121 15.98 -17.91 29.55
CA ILE A 121 15.85 -18.69 28.31
C ILE A 121 15.74 -20.18 28.65
N GLY A 122 15.10 -20.98 27.78
CA GLY A 122 15.02 -22.42 27.96
C GLY A 122 13.74 -23.04 27.43
N MET A 123 13.70 -24.37 27.43
CA MET A 123 12.53 -25.18 27.06
C MET A 123 11.38 -25.01 28.05
N GLU A 124 11.69 -24.70 29.30
CA GLU A 124 10.76 -24.51 30.41
C GLU A 124 9.83 -23.30 30.20
N MET A 125 10.14 -22.45 29.22
CA MET A 125 9.33 -21.30 28.84
C MET A 125 8.19 -21.64 27.87
N LEU A 126 8.22 -22.81 27.22
CA LEU A 126 7.19 -23.22 26.27
C LEU A 126 5.81 -23.27 26.95
N GLY A 127 4.79 -22.75 26.27
CA GLY A 127 3.42 -22.71 26.77
C GLY A 127 3.12 -21.59 27.77
N ARG A 128 4.08 -20.70 28.03
CA ARG A 128 3.97 -19.63 29.03
C ARG A 128 3.88 -18.25 28.37
N VAL A 129 3.36 -17.29 29.14
CA VAL A 129 3.28 -15.87 28.74
C VAL A 129 4.16 -15.04 29.67
N PHE A 130 5.03 -14.21 29.09
CA PHE A 130 5.99 -13.38 29.81
C PHE A 130 5.86 -11.90 29.48
N ASP A 131 6.29 -11.05 30.41
CA ASP A 131 6.56 -9.63 30.13
C ASP A 131 7.89 -9.44 29.37
N ALA A 132 8.25 -8.18 29.09
CA ALA A 132 9.49 -7.85 28.39
C ALA A 132 10.78 -8.16 29.18
N LEU A 133 10.70 -8.38 30.49
CA LEU A 133 11.84 -8.74 31.35
C LEU A 133 11.93 -10.26 31.60
N GLY A 134 11.00 -11.03 31.03
CA GLY A 134 10.91 -12.47 31.16
C GLY A 134 10.27 -12.94 32.46
N ASN A 135 9.52 -12.08 33.16
CA ASN A 135 8.70 -12.49 34.29
C ASN A 135 7.39 -13.10 33.77
N PRO A 136 6.92 -14.24 34.32
CA PRO A 136 5.67 -14.84 33.90
C PRO A 136 4.46 -14.01 34.34
N ILE A 137 3.52 -13.78 33.42
CA ILE A 137 2.31 -12.96 33.64
C ILE A 137 1.01 -13.75 33.41
N ASP A 138 1.11 -15.07 33.22
CA ASP A 138 -0.02 -15.98 33.00
C ASP A 138 -0.64 -16.56 34.29
N GLY A 139 -0.07 -16.28 35.45
CA GLY A 139 -0.56 -16.79 36.74
C GLY A 139 -0.21 -18.25 37.03
N HIS A 140 0.59 -18.92 36.19
CA HIS A 140 1.01 -20.32 36.39
C HIS A 140 2.28 -20.48 37.27
N GLY A 141 2.62 -19.45 38.05
CA GLY A 141 3.79 -19.43 38.93
C GLY A 141 5.13 -19.20 38.21
N PRO A 142 6.27 -19.21 38.94
CA PRO A 142 7.58 -18.92 38.38
C PRO A 142 8.07 -20.00 37.41
N VAL A 143 8.94 -19.63 36.47
CA VAL A 143 9.60 -20.57 35.55
C VAL A 143 10.92 -21.03 36.14
N LYS A 144 11.14 -22.35 36.13
CA LYS A 144 12.33 -23.00 36.69
C LYS A 144 13.45 -23.09 35.66
N THR A 145 13.96 -21.95 35.19
CA THR A 145 15.20 -21.91 34.37
C THR A 145 16.29 -21.12 35.07
N ASN A 146 17.50 -21.66 35.03
CA ASN A 146 18.71 -20.99 35.54
C ASN A 146 19.51 -20.31 34.40
N ALA A 147 19.16 -20.56 33.14
CA ALA A 147 19.85 -20.00 32.00
C ALA A 147 19.29 -18.60 31.68
N ARG A 148 20.18 -17.63 31.55
CA ARG A 148 19.85 -16.25 31.15
C ARG A 148 20.68 -15.83 29.95
N ARG A 149 20.14 -14.92 29.15
CA ARG A 149 20.81 -14.38 27.97
C ARG A 149 20.53 -12.89 27.83
N ARG A 150 21.58 -12.14 27.51
CA ARG A 150 21.49 -10.70 27.22
C ARG A 150 20.52 -10.46 26.07
N VAL A 151 19.67 -9.45 26.21
CA VAL A 151 18.67 -9.11 25.18
C VAL A 151 19.31 -8.47 23.94
N GLU A 152 20.42 -7.74 24.12
CA GLU A 152 21.20 -7.14 23.03
C GLU A 152 22.50 -7.94 22.80
N LEU A 153 22.42 -8.96 21.96
CA LEU A 153 23.58 -9.67 21.42
C LEU A 153 23.85 -9.28 19.97
N LYS A 154 25.11 -9.39 19.58
CA LYS A 154 25.52 -9.18 18.19
C LYS A 154 24.92 -10.29 17.31
N ALA A 155 24.35 -9.90 16.18
CA ALA A 155 23.86 -10.84 15.18
C ALA A 155 24.99 -11.75 14.63
N PRO A 156 24.67 -12.99 14.19
CA PRO A 156 25.63 -13.83 13.49
C PRO A 156 26.19 -13.11 12.26
N GLY A 157 27.52 -13.13 12.09
CA GLY A 157 28.18 -12.60 10.89
C GLY A 157 27.88 -13.45 9.65
N ILE A 158 28.61 -13.21 8.55
CA ILE A 158 28.38 -13.94 7.28
C ILE A 158 28.84 -15.40 7.36
N ILE A 159 30.05 -15.65 7.88
CA ILE A 159 30.68 -16.99 7.97
C ILE A 159 29.82 -18.05 8.66
N PRO A 160 29.18 -17.80 9.83
CA PRO A 160 28.35 -18.80 10.51
C PRO A 160 26.99 -19.05 9.83
N ARG A 161 26.63 -18.32 8.77
CA ARG A 161 25.34 -18.46 8.09
C ARG A 161 25.40 -19.50 6.97
N LYS A 162 24.26 -20.11 6.69
CA LYS A 162 24.02 -20.93 5.49
C LYS A 162 22.86 -20.33 4.70
N SER A 163 22.89 -20.49 3.38
CA SER A 163 21.77 -20.08 2.53
C SER A 163 20.48 -20.80 2.94
N VAL A 164 19.35 -20.09 2.86
CA VAL A 164 18.02 -20.63 3.19
C VAL A 164 17.59 -21.58 2.07
N HIS A 165 17.28 -22.82 2.44
CA HIS A 165 16.95 -23.93 1.51
C HIS A 165 15.85 -24.85 2.03
N GLU A 166 15.51 -24.75 3.31
CA GLU A 166 14.44 -25.54 3.95
C GLU A 166 13.17 -24.68 4.00
N PRO A 167 12.01 -25.18 3.54
CA PRO A 167 10.77 -24.45 3.60
C PRO A 167 10.25 -24.30 5.04
N MET A 168 9.60 -23.17 5.32
CA MET A 168 8.79 -22.93 6.51
C MET A 168 7.33 -22.83 6.04
N GLN A 169 6.58 -23.93 6.18
CA GLN A 169 5.22 -24.04 5.67
C GLN A 169 4.28 -23.17 6.51
N THR A 170 3.62 -22.20 5.88
CA THR A 170 2.64 -21.34 6.56
C THR A 170 1.26 -21.99 6.63
N GLY A 171 0.98 -22.93 5.73
CA GLY A 171 -0.34 -23.55 5.61
C GLY A 171 -1.33 -22.69 4.84
N LEU A 172 -0.89 -21.54 4.31
CA LEU A 172 -1.70 -20.62 3.54
C LEU A 172 -1.33 -20.74 2.07
N LYS A 173 -2.27 -21.19 1.24
CA LYS A 173 -2.06 -21.38 -0.22
C LYS A 173 -1.45 -20.13 -0.86
N ALA A 174 -2.03 -18.97 -0.58
CA ALA A 174 -1.59 -17.71 -1.17
C ALA A 174 -0.16 -17.30 -0.75
N VAL A 175 0.32 -17.72 0.42
CA VAL A 175 1.69 -17.43 0.89
C VAL A 175 2.65 -18.47 0.33
N ASP A 176 2.43 -19.74 0.61
CA ASP A 176 3.35 -20.84 0.27
C ASP A 176 3.56 -20.97 -1.26
N CYS A 177 2.55 -20.60 -2.07
CA CYS A 177 2.65 -20.60 -3.52
C CYS A 177 3.30 -19.34 -4.12
N LEU A 178 2.98 -18.13 -3.61
CA LEU A 178 3.36 -16.85 -4.25
C LEU A 178 4.58 -16.19 -3.62
N VAL A 179 4.68 -16.27 -2.30
CA VAL A 179 5.70 -15.61 -1.47
C VAL A 179 6.21 -16.59 -0.42
N PRO A 180 6.92 -17.65 -0.86
CA PRO A 180 7.36 -18.72 0.03
C PRO A 180 8.35 -18.20 1.06
N ILE A 181 8.28 -18.79 2.25
CA ILE A 181 9.10 -18.43 3.41
C ILE A 181 9.96 -19.63 3.78
N GLY A 182 11.26 -19.42 3.95
CA GLY A 182 12.21 -20.46 4.34
C GLY A 182 12.68 -20.33 5.79
N ARG A 183 13.20 -21.44 6.34
CA ARG A 183 13.74 -21.48 7.70
C ARG A 183 14.99 -20.62 7.81
N GLY A 184 14.91 -19.56 8.59
CA GLY A 184 15.98 -18.55 8.74
C GLY A 184 15.78 -17.29 7.89
N GLN A 185 14.69 -17.18 7.13
CA GLN A 185 14.31 -15.99 6.37
C GLN A 185 13.63 -14.93 7.25
N ARG A 186 13.63 -13.68 6.79
CA ARG A 186 12.85 -12.57 7.38
C ARG A 186 11.81 -12.09 6.37
N GLU A 187 10.54 -12.32 6.63
CA GLU A 187 9.45 -11.95 5.72
C GLU A 187 8.49 -10.96 6.38
N LEU A 188 8.37 -9.75 5.84
CA LEU A 188 7.56 -8.67 6.41
C LEU A 188 6.07 -8.87 6.11
N ILE A 189 5.21 -8.89 7.12
CA ILE A 189 3.75 -8.79 6.94
C ILE A 189 3.35 -7.32 7.11
N ILE A 190 2.97 -6.66 6.02
CA ILE A 190 2.69 -5.22 5.99
C ILE A 190 1.30 -4.95 5.43
N GLY A 191 0.60 -3.98 6.02
CA GLY A 191 -0.69 -3.51 5.53
C GLY A 191 -1.46 -2.74 6.60
N ASP A 192 -2.63 -2.27 6.22
CA ASP A 192 -3.45 -1.40 7.07
C ASP A 192 -4.05 -2.13 8.28
N ARG A 193 -4.65 -1.37 9.19
CA ARG A 193 -5.43 -1.91 10.29
C ARG A 193 -6.50 -2.88 9.77
N GLN A 194 -6.69 -3.98 10.49
CA GLN A 194 -7.77 -4.95 10.26
C GLN A 194 -7.76 -5.68 8.90
N THR A 195 -6.60 -5.77 8.23
CA THR A 195 -6.45 -6.49 6.95
C THR A 195 -6.11 -7.99 7.08
N GLY A 196 -6.03 -8.51 8.32
CA GLY A 196 -5.74 -9.94 8.57
C GLY A 196 -4.28 -10.28 8.86
N LYS A 197 -3.40 -9.30 9.13
CA LYS A 197 -1.96 -9.52 9.44
C LYS A 197 -1.73 -10.55 10.56
N THR A 198 -2.36 -10.34 11.72
CA THR A 198 -2.26 -11.25 12.87
C THR A 198 -2.88 -12.62 12.58
N ALA A 199 -3.88 -12.70 11.70
CA ALA A 199 -4.49 -13.98 11.30
C ALA A 199 -3.48 -14.85 10.55
N ILE A 200 -2.73 -14.27 9.60
CA ILE A 200 -1.65 -14.97 8.88
C ILE A 200 -0.61 -15.51 9.84
N ALA A 201 -0.20 -14.70 10.83
CA ALA A 201 0.77 -15.11 11.83
C ALA A 201 0.27 -16.27 12.71
N ILE A 202 -0.99 -16.22 13.18
CA ILE A 202 -1.57 -17.29 13.99
C ILE A 202 -1.76 -18.57 13.17
N ASP A 203 -2.23 -18.48 11.92
CA ASP A 203 -2.39 -19.64 11.03
C ASP A 203 -1.05 -20.33 10.80
N THR A 204 0.02 -19.54 10.61
CA THR A 204 1.39 -20.04 10.49
C THR A 204 1.82 -20.81 11.74
N ILE A 205 1.52 -20.33 12.95
CA ILE A 205 1.81 -21.04 14.20
C ILE A 205 1.00 -22.34 14.29
N ILE A 206 -0.31 -22.29 14.01
CA ILE A 206 -1.20 -23.46 14.07
C ILE A 206 -0.74 -24.55 13.10
N ASN A 207 -0.27 -24.18 11.90
CA ASN A 207 0.21 -25.11 10.89
C ASN A 207 1.43 -25.93 11.34
N GLN A 208 2.18 -25.50 12.36
CA GLN A 208 3.36 -26.24 12.85
C GLN A 208 3.01 -27.46 13.71
N LYS A 209 1.76 -27.60 14.15
CA LYS A 209 1.34 -28.65 15.06
C LYS A 209 1.66 -30.07 14.58
N PRO A 210 1.38 -30.48 13.32
CA PRO A 210 1.70 -31.82 12.86
C PRO A 210 3.21 -32.13 12.92
N ASN A 211 4.05 -31.15 12.58
CA ASN A 211 5.50 -31.29 12.68
C ASN A 211 5.94 -31.40 14.15
N PHE A 212 5.31 -30.64 15.05
CA PHE A 212 5.59 -30.73 16.48
C PHE A 212 5.22 -32.10 17.07
N ASP A 213 3.98 -32.54 16.81
CA ASP A 213 3.42 -33.79 17.32
C ASP A 213 4.14 -35.04 16.74
N SER A 214 4.82 -34.91 15.60
CA SER A 214 5.63 -36.00 15.02
C SER A 214 6.84 -36.41 15.86
N GLY A 215 7.34 -35.53 16.73
CA GLY A 215 8.55 -35.77 17.53
C GLY A 215 9.89 -35.70 16.78
N ASP A 216 9.88 -35.49 15.45
CA ASP A 216 11.11 -35.34 14.65
C ASP A 216 11.72 -33.96 14.88
N LYS A 217 12.82 -33.90 15.63
CA LYS A 217 13.54 -32.66 15.97
C LYS A 217 13.93 -31.82 14.76
N ASN A 218 14.15 -32.43 13.59
CA ASN A 218 14.50 -31.69 12.37
C ASN A 218 13.26 -31.02 11.75
N LYS A 219 12.07 -31.53 12.00
CA LYS A 219 10.81 -30.96 11.50
C LYS A 219 10.17 -29.98 12.48
N GLN A 220 10.37 -30.18 13.78
CA GLN A 220 9.84 -29.32 14.83
C GLN A 220 10.22 -27.84 14.62
N LEU A 221 9.24 -26.95 14.81
CA LEU A 221 9.41 -25.50 14.73
C LEU A 221 8.79 -24.85 15.97
N TYR A 222 9.64 -24.34 16.87
CA TYR A 222 9.20 -23.64 18.08
C TYR A 222 8.76 -22.22 17.74
N CYS A 223 7.68 -21.75 18.34
CA CYS A 223 7.08 -20.46 18.00
C CYS A 223 7.26 -19.44 19.14
N ILE A 224 7.58 -18.21 18.78
CA ILE A 224 7.66 -17.08 19.71
C ILE A 224 6.77 -15.98 19.15
N TYR A 225 5.73 -15.59 19.87
CA TYR A 225 4.86 -14.49 19.50
C TYR A 225 5.11 -13.29 20.42
N VAL A 226 5.56 -12.18 19.85
CA VAL A 226 5.86 -10.94 20.58
C VAL A 226 4.76 -9.92 20.32
N ALA A 227 3.92 -9.68 21.33
CA ALA A 227 2.88 -8.65 21.31
C ALA A 227 3.44 -7.31 21.83
N ILE A 228 3.41 -6.28 20.99
CA ILE A 228 4.00 -4.97 21.26
C ILE A 228 2.91 -3.92 21.19
N GLY A 229 2.63 -3.22 22.30
CA GLY A 229 1.60 -2.19 22.38
C GLY A 229 0.19 -2.68 22.02
N GLN A 230 -0.05 -3.99 22.07
CA GLN A 230 -1.37 -4.57 21.85
C GLN A 230 -2.22 -4.44 23.12
N LYS A 231 -3.55 -4.45 22.95
CA LYS A 231 -4.48 -4.48 24.09
C LYS A 231 -4.37 -5.83 24.80
N ARG A 232 -4.40 -5.82 26.14
CA ARG A 232 -4.38 -7.05 26.96
C ARG A 232 -5.46 -8.05 26.57
N SER A 233 -6.68 -7.57 26.28
CA SER A 233 -7.79 -8.41 25.82
C SER A 233 -7.50 -9.14 24.51
N THR A 234 -6.79 -8.48 23.58
CA THR A 234 -6.40 -9.07 22.29
C THR A 234 -5.38 -10.18 22.49
N VAL A 235 -4.37 -9.94 23.36
CA VAL A 235 -3.35 -10.95 23.70
C VAL A 235 -3.99 -12.15 24.39
N ALA A 236 -4.89 -11.93 25.36
CA ALA A 236 -5.60 -13.02 26.03
C ALA A 236 -6.43 -13.86 25.06
N ASN A 237 -7.13 -13.22 24.11
CA ASN A 237 -7.88 -13.93 23.08
C ASN A 237 -6.97 -14.74 22.14
N LEU A 238 -5.80 -14.19 21.77
CA LEU A 238 -4.80 -14.89 20.97
C LEU A 238 -4.29 -16.15 21.69
N VAL A 239 -3.91 -16.03 22.97
CA VAL A 239 -3.47 -17.17 23.79
C VAL A 239 -4.59 -18.22 23.87
N LYS A 240 -5.85 -17.80 24.04
CA LYS A 240 -7.00 -18.71 24.03
C LYS A 240 -7.12 -19.48 22.71
N ILE A 241 -7.02 -18.80 21.57
CA ILE A 241 -7.07 -19.43 20.23
C ILE A 241 -5.93 -20.44 20.06
N LEU A 242 -4.70 -20.07 20.40
CA LEU A 242 -3.55 -20.98 20.34
C LEU A 242 -3.70 -22.18 21.27
N THR A 243 -4.29 -21.98 22.46
CA THR A 243 -4.57 -23.06 23.40
C THR A 243 -5.61 -24.03 22.83
N GLN A 244 -6.70 -23.51 22.27
CA GLN A 244 -7.77 -24.31 21.65
C GLN A 244 -7.27 -25.09 20.42
N ALA A 245 -6.36 -24.51 19.64
CA ALA A 245 -5.71 -25.21 18.52
C ALA A 245 -4.68 -26.26 19.00
N GLY A 246 -4.26 -26.22 20.26
CA GLY A 246 -3.19 -27.06 20.83
C GLY A 246 -1.77 -26.57 20.50
N ALA A 247 -1.64 -25.35 19.99
CA ALA A 247 -0.39 -24.74 19.55
C ALA A 247 0.45 -24.12 20.68
N MET A 248 -0.16 -23.83 21.84
CA MET A 248 0.58 -23.31 22.99
C MET A 248 1.69 -24.25 23.47
N LYS A 249 1.58 -25.57 23.24
CA LYS A 249 2.61 -26.56 23.66
C LYS A 249 4.02 -26.25 23.15
N TYR A 250 4.13 -25.56 22.01
CA TYR A 250 5.39 -25.19 21.37
C TYR A 250 5.51 -23.68 21.14
N THR A 251 4.64 -22.88 21.76
CA THR A 251 4.62 -21.42 21.59
C THR A 251 4.95 -20.71 22.89
N ILE A 252 5.79 -19.69 22.82
CA ILE A 252 6.10 -18.74 23.90
C ILE A 252 5.49 -17.40 23.52
N VAL A 253 4.78 -16.75 24.45
CA VAL A 253 4.25 -15.40 24.22
C VAL A 253 5.01 -14.40 25.08
N VAL A 254 5.57 -13.38 24.44
CA VAL A 254 6.16 -12.20 25.11
C VAL A 254 5.22 -11.04 24.87
N ALA A 255 4.67 -10.45 25.93
CA ALA A 255 3.69 -9.38 25.81
C ALA A 255 4.17 -8.13 26.55
N ALA A 256 4.39 -7.06 25.79
CA ALA A 256 4.49 -5.71 26.30
C ALA A 256 3.24 -4.93 25.86
N THR A 257 2.24 -4.86 26.72
CA THR A 257 0.91 -4.36 26.35
C THR A 257 0.85 -2.82 26.32
N ALA A 258 -0.17 -2.25 25.69
CA ALA A 258 -0.33 -0.79 25.61
C ALA A 258 -0.44 -0.08 26.97
N SER A 259 -0.81 -0.81 28.04
CA SER A 259 -0.87 -0.30 29.40
C SER A 259 0.48 -0.24 30.11
N GLU A 260 1.50 -0.87 29.55
CA GLU A 260 2.85 -0.89 30.11
C GLU A 260 3.71 0.25 29.54
N ALA A 261 4.75 0.60 30.29
CA ALA A 261 5.63 1.71 29.94
C ALA A 261 6.28 1.49 28.56
N ALA A 262 6.48 2.58 27.82
CA ALA A 262 7.14 2.57 26.50
C ALA A 262 8.48 1.80 26.48
N PRO A 263 9.32 1.85 27.52
CA PRO A 263 10.58 1.09 27.56
C PRO A 263 10.41 -0.43 27.48
N LEU A 264 9.33 -0.98 28.06
CA LEU A 264 9.01 -2.41 27.95
C LEU A 264 8.58 -2.76 26.52
N GLN A 265 7.81 -1.87 25.87
CA GLN A 265 7.42 -2.05 24.46
C GLN A 265 8.62 -1.97 23.51
N TYR A 266 9.60 -1.11 23.80
CA TYR A 266 10.89 -1.06 23.10
C TYR A 266 11.68 -2.36 23.28
N LEU A 267 11.70 -2.92 24.49
CA LEU A 267 12.54 -4.04 24.87
C LEU A 267 11.99 -5.41 24.43
N ALA A 268 10.67 -5.60 24.46
CA ALA A 268 10.04 -6.89 24.23
C ALA A 268 10.50 -7.64 22.96
N PRO A 269 10.71 -6.98 21.81
CA PRO A 269 11.23 -7.67 20.63
C PRO A 269 12.64 -8.24 20.81
N TYR A 270 13.51 -7.54 21.54
CA TYR A 270 14.85 -8.03 21.85
C TYR A 270 14.81 -9.23 22.82
N SER A 271 13.92 -9.18 23.80
CA SER A 271 13.68 -10.29 24.74
C SER A 271 13.14 -11.53 24.03
N GLY A 272 12.12 -11.37 23.17
CA GLY A 272 11.61 -12.45 22.33
C GLY A 272 12.68 -13.02 21.41
N CYS A 273 13.52 -12.16 20.81
CA CYS A 273 14.62 -12.59 19.97
C CYS A 273 15.66 -13.41 20.76
N ALA A 274 16.05 -12.98 21.96
CA ALA A 274 16.98 -13.73 22.82
C ALA A 274 16.46 -15.13 23.19
N ILE A 275 15.14 -15.25 23.44
CA ILE A 275 14.47 -16.54 23.65
C ILE A 275 14.51 -17.39 22.37
N GLY A 276 14.22 -16.79 21.21
CA GLY A 276 14.29 -17.48 19.91
C GLY A 276 15.71 -17.97 19.55
N GLU A 277 16.74 -17.19 19.89
CA GLU A 277 18.14 -17.55 19.66
C GLU A 277 18.58 -18.77 20.46
N TYR A 278 17.97 -19.05 21.63
CA TYR A 278 18.23 -20.30 22.35
C TYR A 278 17.96 -21.52 21.46
N PHE A 279 16.83 -21.55 20.76
CA PHE A 279 16.51 -22.65 19.85
C PHE A 279 17.48 -22.71 18.66
N ARG A 280 17.75 -21.56 18.03
CA ARG A 280 18.69 -21.45 16.90
C ARG A 280 20.08 -21.98 17.27
N ASP A 281 20.62 -21.58 18.41
CA ASP A 281 21.99 -21.90 18.80
C ASP A 281 22.13 -23.32 19.38
N ASN A 282 21.01 -24.01 19.65
CA ASN A 282 20.97 -25.42 20.06
C ASN A 282 20.58 -26.36 18.90
N GLY A 283 20.78 -25.91 17.66
CA GLY A 283 20.52 -26.71 16.45
C GLY A 283 19.06 -26.98 16.15
N MET A 284 18.15 -26.20 16.74
CA MET A 284 16.70 -26.32 16.53
C MET A 284 16.19 -25.21 15.62
N HIS A 285 14.93 -25.32 15.22
CA HIS A 285 14.26 -24.33 14.39
C HIS A 285 13.23 -23.57 15.20
N ALA A 286 13.26 -22.24 15.08
CA ALA A 286 12.27 -21.37 15.67
C ALA A 286 11.68 -20.38 14.65
N LEU A 287 10.45 -19.99 14.90
CA LEU A 287 9.71 -18.93 14.24
C LEU A 287 9.43 -17.82 15.27
N ILE A 288 9.77 -16.59 14.97
CA ILE A 288 9.43 -15.42 15.78
C ILE A 288 8.54 -14.46 15.01
N ILE A 289 7.46 -14.01 15.64
CA ILE A 289 6.53 -13.02 15.10
C ILE A 289 6.59 -11.76 15.98
N TYR A 290 6.71 -10.59 15.35
CA TYR A 290 6.72 -9.30 16.06
C TYR A 290 5.46 -8.50 15.68
N ASP A 291 4.50 -8.34 16.59
CA ASP A 291 3.18 -7.74 16.34
C ASP A 291 2.89 -6.53 17.28
N ASP A 292 3.24 -5.30 16.91
CA ASP A 292 3.91 -4.90 15.67
C ASP A 292 5.11 -3.96 15.89
N LEU A 293 6.02 -3.94 14.92
CA LEU A 293 7.24 -3.14 14.99
C LEU A 293 6.97 -1.64 14.83
N SER A 294 5.82 -1.25 14.25
CA SER A 294 5.39 0.15 14.21
C SER A 294 5.23 0.71 15.62
N LYS A 295 4.61 -0.05 16.53
CA LYS A 295 4.48 0.34 17.95
C LYS A 295 5.81 0.34 18.68
N GLN A 296 6.74 -0.57 18.36
CA GLN A 296 8.11 -0.51 18.90
C GLN A 296 8.80 0.80 18.49
N ALA A 297 8.68 1.21 17.22
CA ALA A 297 9.27 2.45 16.74
C ALA A 297 8.65 3.67 17.45
N VAL A 298 7.34 3.68 17.68
CA VAL A 298 6.65 4.74 18.45
C VAL A 298 7.17 4.80 19.89
N ALA A 299 7.34 3.65 20.55
CA ALA A 299 7.90 3.58 21.90
C ALA A 299 9.34 4.11 21.95
N TYR A 300 10.18 3.74 20.97
CA TYR A 300 11.55 4.22 20.87
C TYR A 300 11.64 5.73 20.60
N ARG A 301 10.71 6.25 19.78
CA ARG A 301 10.56 7.68 19.55
C ARG A 301 10.22 8.42 20.83
N GLN A 302 9.24 7.93 21.59
CA GLN A 302 8.87 8.53 22.88
C GLN A 302 10.06 8.58 23.83
N MET A 303 10.77 7.46 24.00
CA MET A 303 11.96 7.39 24.85
C MET A 303 13.03 8.40 24.41
N SER A 304 13.32 8.47 23.10
CA SER A 304 14.37 9.35 22.57
C SER A 304 14.05 10.83 22.77
N LEU A 305 12.79 11.24 22.59
CA LEU A 305 12.34 12.61 22.81
C LEU A 305 12.42 13.01 24.28
N LEU A 306 12.02 12.11 25.18
CA LEU A 306 12.10 12.34 26.63
C LEU A 306 13.55 12.40 27.13
N LEU A 307 14.45 11.61 26.54
CA LEU A 307 15.90 11.71 26.74
C LEU A 307 16.53 12.94 26.06
N ARG A 308 15.72 13.80 25.43
CA ARG A 308 16.14 15.02 24.72
C ARG A 308 17.18 14.75 23.63
N ARG A 309 17.14 13.58 23.00
CA ARG A 309 17.93 13.29 21.81
C ARG A 309 17.35 14.05 20.61
N PRO A 310 18.18 14.66 19.75
CA PRO A 310 17.71 15.33 18.55
C PRO A 310 16.90 14.38 17.64
N PRO A 311 15.65 14.72 17.28
CA PRO A 311 14.84 13.90 16.39
C PRO A 311 15.20 14.13 14.91
N GLY A 312 14.93 13.12 14.08
CA GLY A 312 15.06 13.16 12.63
C GLY A 312 13.70 13.19 11.91
N ARG A 313 13.59 12.48 10.79
CA ARG A 313 12.37 12.42 9.95
C ARG A 313 11.18 11.86 10.74
N GLU A 314 10.00 12.48 10.59
CA GLU A 314 8.76 12.11 11.31
C GLU A 314 8.93 12.04 12.85
N ALA A 315 9.86 12.84 13.37
CA ALA A 315 10.28 12.90 14.76
C ALA A 315 10.91 11.61 15.33
N TYR A 316 11.18 10.58 14.51
CA TYR A 316 11.91 9.40 14.95
C TYR A 316 13.40 9.73 15.21
N PRO A 317 14.07 9.04 16.13
CA PRO A 317 15.51 9.21 16.34
C PRO A 317 16.29 8.77 15.10
N GLY A 318 17.47 9.36 14.88
CA GLY A 318 18.29 9.11 13.69
C GLY A 318 18.77 7.66 13.52
N ASP A 319 18.72 6.86 14.59
CA ASP A 319 19.13 5.45 14.64
C ASP A 319 17.94 4.47 14.66
N VAL A 320 16.71 4.90 14.33
CA VAL A 320 15.56 3.98 14.25
C VAL A 320 15.73 2.87 13.20
N PHE A 321 16.53 3.12 12.15
CA PHE A 321 16.93 2.06 11.22
C PHE A 321 17.83 1.03 11.91
N TYR A 322 18.75 1.49 12.75
CA TYR A 322 19.66 0.63 13.50
C TYR A 322 18.90 -0.24 14.52
N LEU A 323 17.85 0.31 15.15
CA LEU A 323 16.92 -0.43 16.01
C LEU A 323 16.38 -1.70 15.31
N HIS A 324 15.77 -1.55 14.13
CA HIS A 324 15.16 -2.69 13.45
C HIS A 324 16.18 -3.61 12.76
N SER A 325 17.27 -3.06 12.22
CA SER A 325 18.30 -3.87 11.56
C SER A 325 19.02 -4.78 12.55
N ARG A 326 19.46 -4.27 13.71
CA ARG A 326 20.13 -5.10 14.73
C ARG A 326 19.19 -6.12 15.39
N LEU A 327 17.88 -5.91 15.32
CA LEU A 327 16.88 -6.89 15.73
C LEU A 327 16.69 -7.98 14.66
N LEU A 328 16.34 -7.59 13.44
CA LEU A 328 15.95 -8.54 12.39
C LEU A 328 17.13 -9.33 11.84
N GLU A 329 18.35 -8.77 11.82
CA GLU A 329 19.56 -9.49 11.39
C GLU A 329 19.98 -10.63 12.32
N ARG A 330 19.40 -10.73 13.52
CA ARG A 330 19.61 -11.87 14.41
C ARG A 330 18.84 -13.12 13.97
N ALA A 331 17.80 -12.98 13.16
CA ALA A 331 17.11 -14.12 12.56
C ALA A 331 17.88 -14.60 11.31
N ALA A 332 18.43 -15.83 11.38
CA ALA A 332 19.21 -16.43 10.29
C ALA A 332 19.23 -17.97 10.41
N LYS A 333 19.59 -18.65 9.30
CA LYS A 333 19.95 -20.08 9.26
C LYS A 333 21.46 -20.22 9.50
N LEU A 334 21.83 -21.02 10.50
CA LEU A 334 23.22 -21.33 10.81
C LEU A 334 23.76 -22.46 9.92
N ASN A 335 25.08 -22.47 9.76
CA ASN A 335 25.81 -23.53 9.04
C ASN A 335 25.97 -24.81 9.88
N ALA A 336 26.58 -25.83 9.30
CA ALA A 336 26.75 -27.13 9.95
C ALA A 336 27.66 -27.08 11.19
N GLU A 337 28.71 -26.25 11.14
CA GLU A 337 29.65 -26.06 12.27
C GLU A 337 28.98 -25.40 13.48
N ASN A 338 27.91 -24.63 13.24
CA ASN A 338 27.12 -23.95 14.26
C ASN A 338 25.77 -24.65 14.52
N GLY A 339 25.65 -25.95 14.21
CA GLY A 339 24.52 -26.79 14.60
C GLY A 339 23.29 -26.79 13.68
N ASN A 340 23.34 -26.12 12.51
CA ASN A 340 22.25 -26.05 11.52
C ASN A 340 20.89 -25.48 12.01
N GLY A 341 20.85 -24.88 13.19
CA GLY A 341 19.62 -24.27 13.70
C GLY A 341 19.20 -23.01 12.93
N SER A 342 17.96 -22.58 13.11
CA SER A 342 17.43 -21.40 12.41
C SER A 342 16.45 -20.60 13.26
N LEU A 343 16.52 -19.28 13.15
CA LEU A 343 15.45 -18.39 13.62
C LEU A 343 14.83 -17.69 12.40
N THR A 344 13.57 -17.96 12.13
CA THR A 344 12.78 -17.34 11.04
C THR A 344 11.97 -16.21 11.62
N ALA A 345 11.94 -15.03 10.99
CA ALA A 345 11.25 -13.86 11.53
C ALA A 345 10.11 -13.38 10.62
N LEU A 346 8.95 -13.14 11.22
CA LEU A 346 7.79 -12.51 10.60
C LEU A 346 7.48 -11.19 11.33
N PRO A 347 8.20 -10.10 11.02
CA PRO A 347 7.80 -8.80 11.53
C PRO A 347 6.47 -8.36 10.93
N VAL A 348 5.61 -7.76 11.76
CA VAL A 348 4.37 -7.11 11.34
C VAL A 348 4.58 -5.61 11.36
N ILE A 349 4.13 -4.92 10.32
CA ILE A 349 4.07 -3.45 10.24
C ILE A 349 2.65 -3.03 9.92
N GLU A 350 2.16 -2.07 10.69
CA GLU A 350 0.92 -1.36 10.41
C GLU A 350 1.23 -0.10 9.58
N THR A 351 0.66 -0.02 8.38
CA THR A 351 0.66 1.19 7.54
C THR A 351 -0.50 2.10 7.91
N GLN A 352 -0.40 3.37 7.50
CA GLN A 352 -1.51 4.32 7.59
C GLN A 352 -2.02 4.58 6.18
N ALA A 353 -3.28 4.24 5.92
CA ALA A 353 -3.95 4.44 4.62
C ALA A 353 -3.17 3.85 3.41
N GLY A 354 -2.56 2.68 3.58
CA GLY A 354 -1.80 1.98 2.55
C GLY A 354 -0.43 2.57 2.23
N ASP A 355 0.01 3.61 2.95
CA ASP A 355 1.27 4.30 2.65
C ASP A 355 2.50 3.47 3.04
N VAL A 356 3.18 2.94 2.03
CA VAL A 356 4.47 2.24 2.14
C VAL A 356 5.68 3.17 2.10
N SER A 357 5.48 4.44 1.74
CA SER A 357 6.55 5.44 1.63
C SER A 357 6.88 6.13 2.96
N ALA A 358 6.04 5.90 3.98
CA ALA A 358 6.31 6.29 5.35
C ALA A 358 7.64 5.72 5.85
N TYR A 359 8.28 6.45 6.79
CA TYR A 359 9.68 6.21 7.15
C TYR A 359 9.93 4.79 7.72
N ILE A 360 9.05 4.29 8.59
CA ILE A 360 9.21 2.97 9.22
C ILE A 360 8.96 1.82 8.21
N PRO A 361 7.85 1.77 7.46
CA PRO A 361 7.66 0.79 6.39
C PRO A 361 8.85 0.70 5.43
N THR A 362 9.33 1.84 4.92
CA THR A 362 10.46 1.88 3.97
C THR A 362 11.73 1.25 4.57
N ASN A 363 12.04 1.58 5.83
CA ASN A 363 13.19 1.01 6.52
C ASN A 363 13.07 -0.51 6.65
N VAL A 364 11.93 -1.02 7.12
CA VAL A 364 11.76 -2.46 7.36
C VAL A 364 11.73 -3.25 6.06
N ILE A 365 11.12 -2.73 4.99
CA ILE A 365 11.15 -3.31 3.64
C ILE A 365 12.60 -3.49 3.14
N SER A 366 13.47 -2.52 3.43
CA SER A 366 14.89 -2.62 3.03
C SER A 366 15.71 -3.61 3.86
N ILE A 367 15.24 -3.97 5.06
CA ILE A 367 15.93 -4.91 5.98
C ILE A 367 15.48 -6.35 5.76
N THR A 368 14.18 -6.58 5.55
CA THR A 368 13.64 -7.94 5.39
C THR A 368 13.99 -8.53 4.03
N ASP A 369 13.97 -9.86 3.91
CA ASP A 369 14.24 -10.59 2.67
C ASP A 369 13.04 -10.61 1.72
N GLY A 370 11.92 -10.02 2.13
CA GLY A 370 10.67 -10.01 1.38
C GLY A 370 9.54 -9.34 2.17
N GLN A 371 8.38 -9.32 1.55
CA GLN A 371 7.17 -8.70 2.07
C GLN A 371 5.90 -9.38 1.55
N ILE A 372 4.92 -9.50 2.44
CA ILE A 372 3.54 -9.88 2.20
C ILE A 372 2.70 -8.62 2.42
N PHE A 373 2.27 -8.01 1.33
CA PHE A 373 1.50 -6.78 1.33
C PHE A 373 0.00 -7.09 1.34
N LEU A 374 -0.70 -6.67 2.39
CA LEU A 374 -2.14 -6.85 2.55
C LEU A 374 -2.92 -5.59 2.21
N GLU A 375 -3.82 -5.69 1.25
CA GLU A 375 -4.65 -4.58 0.79
C GLU A 375 -6.06 -4.61 1.37
N THR A 376 -6.47 -3.45 1.85
CA THR A 376 -7.83 -3.21 2.35
C THR A 376 -8.89 -3.45 1.28
N GLU A 377 -8.64 -3.05 0.03
CA GLU A 377 -9.59 -3.23 -1.07
C GLU A 377 -9.85 -4.72 -1.39
N LEU A 378 -8.79 -5.53 -1.47
CA LEU A 378 -8.90 -6.98 -1.69
C LEU A 378 -9.68 -7.66 -0.55
N PHE A 379 -9.44 -7.22 0.69
CA PHE A 379 -10.13 -7.73 1.86
C PHE A 379 -11.65 -7.50 1.79
N PHE A 380 -12.08 -6.31 1.36
CA PHE A 380 -13.49 -5.97 1.18
C PHE A 380 -14.13 -6.63 -0.05
N LYS A 381 -13.35 -6.92 -1.09
CA LYS A 381 -13.76 -7.76 -2.24
C LYS A 381 -13.89 -9.26 -1.90
N GLY A 382 -13.66 -9.63 -0.64
CA GLY A 382 -13.79 -11.01 -0.17
C GLY A 382 -12.59 -11.90 -0.47
N ILE A 383 -11.46 -11.34 -0.91
CA ILE A 383 -10.20 -12.08 -1.09
C ILE A 383 -9.50 -12.13 0.27
N ARG A 384 -9.48 -13.32 0.88
CA ARG A 384 -8.91 -13.57 2.21
C ARG A 384 -8.04 -14.84 2.16
N PRO A 385 -6.74 -14.78 2.48
CA PRO A 385 -5.97 -13.61 2.89
C PRO A 385 -5.81 -12.57 1.76
N ALA A 386 -5.79 -11.29 2.11
CA ALA A 386 -5.87 -10.15 1.18
C ALA A 386 -4.52 -9.76 0.55
N ILE A 387 -3.78 -10.76 0.04
CA ILE A 387 -2.42 -10.57 -0.46
C ILE A 387 -2.43 -9.89 -1.83
N ASN A 388 -1.71 -8.77 -1.96
CA ASN A 388 -1.42 -8.19 -3.27
C ASN A 388 -0.27 -8.96 -3.93
N VAL A 389 -0.56 -9.66 -5.02
CA VAL A 389 0.40 -10.51 -5.75
C VAL A 389 1.54 -9.71 -6.39
N GLY A 390 1.29 -8.48 -6.82
CA GLY A 390 2.26 -7.61 -7.49
C GLY A 390 3.24 -6.95 -6.51
N LEU A 391 2.75 -6.52 -5.35
CA LEU A 391 3.57 -5.85 -4.32
C LEU A 391 4.25 -6.83 -3.36
N SER A 392 3.72 -8.05 -3.20
CA SER A 392 4.30 -9.06 -2.32
C SER A 392 5.44 -9.80 -3.02
N VAL A 393 6.59 -9.93 -2.36
CA VAL A 393 7.82 -10.47 -2.93
C VAL A 393 8.60 -11.23 -1.86
N SER A 394 9.08 -12.43 -2.18
CA SER A 394 10.09 -13.15 -1.39
C SER A 394 11.39 -13.18 -2.20
N ARG A 395 12.47 -12.56 -1.72
CA ARG A 395 13.77 -12.50 -2.43
C ARG A 395 14.53 -13.83 -2.38
N VAL A 396 14.21 -14.70 -1.41
CA VAL A 396 14.68 -16.10 -1.40
C VAL A 396 13.99 -16.91 -2.51
N GLY A 397 12.71 -16.62 -2.75
CA GLY A 397 11.94 -17.20 -3.85
C GLY A 397 11.82 -18.72 -3.76
N SER A 398 11.84 -19.39 -4.92
CA SER A 398 11.60 -20.84 -5.02
C SER A 398 12.62 -21.73 -4.30
N ALA A 399 13.74 -21.19 -3.81
CA ALA A 399 14.69 -21.93 -2.96
C ALA A 399 14.08 -22.29 -1.59
N ALA A 400 13.05 -21.56 -1.16
CA ALA A 400 12.29 -21.81 0.06
C ALA A 400 11.03 -22.67 -0.17
N GLN A 401 10.84 -23.28 -1.34
CA GLN A 401 9.70 -24.15 -1.64
C GLN A 401 10.10 -25.63 -1.66
N ILE A 402 9.15 -26.50 -1.32
CA ILE A 402 9.25 -27.91 -1.69
C ILE A 402 9.25 -28.04 -3.21
N LYS A 403 9.96 -29.04 -3.74
CA LYS A 403 10.08 -29.25 -5.19
C LYS A 403 8.71 -29.45 -5.86
N ALA A 404 7.79 -30.17 -5.21
CA ALA A 404 6.43 -30.36 -5.70
C ALA A 404 5.71 -29.01 -5.92
N MET A 405 5.75 -28.11 -4.93
CA MET A 405 5.15 -26.78 -5.01
C MET A 405 5.79 -25.92 -6.10
N LYS A 406 7.12 -25.96 -6.21
CA LYS A 406 7.86 -25.25 -7.27
C LYS A 406 7.42 -25.67 -8.67
N THR A 407 7.19 -26.97 -8.89
CA THR A 407 6.73 -27.51 -10.18
C THR A 407 5.34 -27.00 -10.54
N VAL A 408 4.41 -26.91 -9.58
CA VAL A 408 3.02 -26.53 -9.85
C VAL A 408 2.80 -25.01 -9.81
N ALA A 409 3.44 -24.28 -8.90
CA ALA A 409 3.21 -22.85 -8.68
C ALA A 409 4.19 -21.93 -9.43
N GLY A 410 5.20 -22.47 -10.13
CA GLY A 410 6.27 -21.67 -10.74
C GLY A 410 5.81 -20.58 -11.71
N ARG A 411 4.67 -20.76 -12.40
CA ARG A 411 4.07 -19.76 -13.29
C ARG A 411 2.94 -18.96 -12.66
N LEU A 412 2.41 -19.39 -11.52
CA LEU A 412 1.19 -18.87 -10.91
C LEU A 412 1.29 -17.36 -10.61
N LYS A 413 2.42 -16.91 -10.06
CA LYS A 413 2.62 -15.49 -9.73
C LYS A 413 2.59 -14.59 -10.97
N LEU A 414 3.22 -15.02 -12.06
CA LEU A 414 3.24 -14.27 -13.32
C LEU A 414 1.85 -14.25 -13.97
N GLU A 415 1.14 -15.39 -13.98
CA GLU A 415 -0.22 -15.47 -14.51
C GLU A 415 -1.20 -14.57 -13.75
N LEU A 416 -1.11 -14.53 -12.42
CA LEU A 416 -1.95 -13.64 -11.59
C LEU A 416 -1.57 -12.16 -11.75
N ALA A 417 -0.30 -11.84 -11.98
CA ALA A 417 0.13 -10.47 -12.27
C ALA A 417 -0.42 -10.00 -13.63
N GLN A 418 -0.29 -10.82 -14.67
CA GLN A 418 -0.87 -10.55 -15.99
C GLN A 418 -2.39 -10.46 -15.94
N TYR A 419 -3.04 -11.34 -15.18
CA TYR A 419 -4.48 -11.26 -14.96
C TYR A 419 -4.89 -9.91 -14.38
N ARG A 420 -4.20 -9.38 -13.37
CA ARG A 420 -4.54 -8.09 -12.76
C ARG A 420 -4.37 -6.93 -13.73
N GLU A 421 -3.28 -6.93 -14.48
CA GLU A 421 -3.02 -5.92 -15.51
C GLU A 421 -4.16 -5.91 -16.54
N VAL A 422 -4.46 -7.08 -17.12
CA VAL A 422 -5.50 -7.22 -18.14
C VAL A 422 -6.91 -7.00 -17.58
N ALA A 423 -7.20 -7.42 -16.35
CA ALA A 423 -8.49 -7.20 -15.71
C ALA A 423 -8.80 -5.72 -15.47
N ALA A 424 -7.78 -4.90 -15.19
CA ALA A 424 -7.95 -3.45 -15.09
C ALA A 424 -8.34 -2.84 -16.44
N PHE A 425 -7.74 -3.29 -17.55
CA PHE A 425 -8.08 -2.83 -18.90
C PHE A 425 -9.43 -3.35 -19.41
N ALA A 426 -9.77 -4.60 -19.09
CA ALA A 426 -11.01 -5.25 -19.50
C ALA A 426 -12.26 -4.58 -18.91
N GLN A 427 -12.13 -3.78 -17.85
CA GLN A 427 -13.24 -2.96 -17.33
C GLN A 427 -13.69 -1.86 -18.30
N PHE A 428 -12.86 -1.50 -19.30
CA PHE A 428 -13.12 -0.40 -20.23
C PHE A 428 -13.36 -0.85 -21.68
N GLY A 429 -13.13 -2.14 -22.01
CA GLY A 429 -13.27 -2.69 -23.36
C GLY A 429 -14.52 -3.54 -23.53
N SER A 430 -15.26 -3.34 -24.62
CA SER A 430 -16.46 -4.15 -24.94
C SER A 430 -16.12 -5.47 -25.66
N ASP A 431 -15.06 -5.48 -26.46
CA ASP A 431 -14.63 -6.65 -27.24
C ASP A 431 -13.26 -7.14 -26.78
N LEU A 432 -13.20 -8.39 -26.30
CA LEU A 432 -11.98 -9.05 -25.87
C LEU A 432 -11.72 -10.26 -26.76
N ASP A 433 -10.50 -10.43 -27.24
CA ASP A 433 -10.10 -11.62 -27.99
C ASP A 433 -10.12 -12.88 -27.11
N ALA A 434 -10.16 -14.05 -27.74
CA ALA A 434 -10.30 -15.33 -27.04
C ALA A 434 -9.16 -15.62 -26.05
N ALA A 435 -7.92 -15.19 -26.35
CA ALA A 435 -6.79 -15.42 -25.45
C ALA A 435 -6.91 -14.54 -24.19
N THR A 436 -7.30 -13.28 -24.36
CA THR A 436 -7.60 -12.36 -23.26
C THR A 436 -8.74 -12.88 -22.39
N GLN A 437 -9.83 -13.38 -22.99
CA GLN A 437 -10.93 -13.98 -22.23
C GLN A 437 -10.49 -15.23 -21.45
N GLN A 438 -9.66 -16.09 -22.04
CA GLN A 438 -9.15 -17.27 -21.35
C GLN A 438 -8.25 -16.88 -20.17
N LEU A 439 -7.38 -15.88 -20.34
CA LEU A 439 -6.54 -15.35 -19.27
C LEU A 439 -7.38 -14.77 -18.12
N LEU A 440 -8.41 -13.98 -18.43
CA LEU A 440 -9.33 -13.42 -17.43
C LEU A 440 -10.11 -14.50 -16.69
N ASN A 441 -10.61 -15.50 -17.43
CA ASN A 441 -11.32 -16.63 -16.85
C ASN A 441 -10.42 -17.40 -15.88
N ARG A 442 -9.22 -17.80 -16.33
CA ARG A 442 -8.28 -18.55 -15.50
C ARG A 442 -7.83 -17.75 -14.29
N GLY A 443 -7.51 -16.47 -14.47
CA GLY A 443 -7.12 -15.58 -13.38
C GLY A 443 -8.22 -15.41 -12.33
N ALA A 444 -9.50 -15.35 -12.75
CA ALA A 444 -10.63 -15.35 -11.83
C ALA A 444 -10.75 -16.67 -11.06
N GLN A 445 -10.62 -17.83 -11.72
CA GLN A 445 -10.62 -19.14 -11.05
C GLN A 445 -9.49 -19.25 -10.02
N LEU A 446 -8.27 -18.85 -10.40
CA LEU A 446 -7.09 -18.89 -9.52
C LEU A 446 -7.22 -17.94 -8.34
N THR A 447 -7.79 -16.75 -8.55
CA THR A 447 -8.06 -15.79 -7.47
C THR A 447 -9.06 -16.36 -6.46
N GLU A 448 -10.11 -17.05 -6.94
CA GLU A 448 -11.07 -17.73 -6.07
C GLU A 448 -10.44 -18.91 -5.33
N LEU A 449 -9.62 -19.71 -6.02
CA LEU A 449 -8.91 -20.87 -5.49
C LEU A 449 -7.93 -20.51 -4.37
N LEU A 450 -7.36 -19.30 -4.39
CA LEU A 450 -6.44 -18.83 -3.36
C LEU A 450 -7.13 -18.31 -2.10
N LYS A 451 -8.47 -18.20 -2.09
CA LYS A 451 -9.21 -17.88 -0.87
C LYS A 451 -9.08 -19.02 0.14
N GLN A 452 -8.95 -18.65 1.41
CA GLN A 452 -8.81 -19.61 2.50
C GLN A 452 -9.44 -19.05 3.78
N LYS A 453 -10.13 -19.91 4.52
CA LYS A 453 -10.73 -19.57 5.80
C LYS A 453 -9.63 -19.41 6.85
N GLN A 454 -9.84 -18.47 7.77
CA GLN A 454 -8.96 -18.23 8.91
C GLN A 454 -8.97 -19.44 9.87
N TYR A 455 -7.82 -19.78 10.47
CA TYR A 455 -7.63 -20.90 11.41
C TYR A 455 -7.82 -22.28 10.79
N VAL A 456 -7.79 -22.37 9.46
CA VAL A 456 -7.86 -23.63 8.71
C VAL A 456 -6.64 -23.73 7.78
N PRO A 457 -5.42 -23.89 8.33
CA PRO A 457 -4.24 -24.12 7.50
C PRO A 457 -4.34 -25.45 6.77
N MET A 458 -3.72 -25.52 5.59
CA MET A 458 -3.73 -26.68 4.70
C MET A 458 -2.33 -27.29 4.60
N CYS A 459 -2.23 -28.62 4.66
CA CYS A 459 -0.95 -29.33 4.52
C CYS A 459 -0.36 -29.16 3.12
N ALA A 460 0.97 -29.21 3.01
CA ALA A 460 1.68 -28.88 1.77
C ALA A 460 1.29 -29.79 0.58
N GLU A 461 1.13 -31.10 0.82
CA GLU A 461 0.70 -32.06 -0.20
C GLU A 461 -0.72 -31.77 -0.73
N GLU A 462 -1.61 -31.30 0.13
CA GLU A 462 -2.97 -30.92 -0.25
C GLU A 462 -2.98 -29.64 -1.07
N GLN A 463 -2.18 -28.64 -0.65
CA GLN A 463 -2.00 -27.41 -1.41
C GLN A 463 -1.47 -27.71 -2.82
N VAL A 464 -0.49 -28.60 -2.95
CA VAL A 464 0.05 -29.02 -4.25
C VAL A 464 -1.05 -29.56 -5.16
N CYS A 465 -1.90 -30.46 -4.65
CA CYS A 465 -2.99 -31.05 -5.44
C CYS A 465 -4.04 -30.01 -5.87
N VAL A 466 -4.43 -29.10 -4.97
CA VAL A 466 -5.42 -28.05 -5.25
C VAL A 466 -4.89 -27.07 -6.29
N ILE A 467 -3.65 -26.60 -6.12
CA ILE A 467 -3.02 -25.63 -7.02
C ILE A 467 -2.73 -26.26 -8.39
N TYR A 468 -2.40 -27.55 -8.43
CA TYR A 468 -2.27 -28.29 -9.68
C TYR A 468 -3.55 -28.22 -10.53
N ALA A 469 -4.72 -28.41 -9.92
CA ALA A 469 -6.00 -28.37 -10.63
C ALA A 469 -6.25 -26.99 -11.29
N GLY A 470 -5.92 -25.90 -10.59
CA GLY A 470 -6.05 -24.54 -11.11
C GLY A 470 -5.06 -24.24 -12.23
N VAL A 471 -3.76 -24.43 -11.98
CA VAL A 471 -2.70 -24.04 -12.92
C VAL A 471 -2.71 -24.87 -14.21
N ARG A 472 -3.14 -26.13 -14.14
CA ARG A 472 -3.26 -27.01 -15.32
C ARG A 472 -4.58 -26.81 -16.09
N GLY A 473 -5.45 -25.90 -15.65
CA GLY A 473 -6.67 -25.51 -16.37
C GLY A 473 -7.85 -26.49 -16.23
N PHE A 474 -7.79 -27.44 -15.28
CA PHE A 474 -8.92 -28.34 -15.03
C PHE A 474 -10.17 -27.60 -14.53
N LEU A 475 -9.95 -26.45 -13.87
CA LEU A 475 -11.01 -25.60 -13.33
C LEU A 475 -11.55 -24.57 -14.34
N ASP A 476 -10.98 -24.46 -15.54
CA ASP A 476 -11.36 -23.42 -16.51
C ASP A 476 -12.86 -23.51 -16.91
N LYS A 477 -13.40 -24.73 -16.93
CA LYS A 477 -14.81 -25.04 -17.25
C LYS A 477 -15.73 -25.06 -16.03
N VAL A 478 -15.22 -24.91 -14.81
CA VAL A 478 -16.04 -24.87 -13.60
C VAL A 478 -16.54 -23.43 -13.40
N GLN A 479 -17.77 -23.24 -12.93
CA GLN A 479 -18.25 -21.91 -12.55
C GLN A 479 -17.43 -21.36 -11.38
N THR A 480 -17.06 -20.07 -11.42
CA THR A 480 -16.20 -19.46 -10.38
C THR A 480 -16.80 -19.60 -8.98
N SER A 481 -18.13 -19.49 -8.85
CA SER A 481 -18.86 -19.66 -7.59
C SER A 481 -18.75 -21.06 -6.97
N GLU A 482 -18.41 -22.08 -7.77
CA GLU A 482 -18.30 -23.48 -7.34
C GLU A 482 -16.89 -23.87 -6.91
N ILE A 483 -15.88 -23.00 -7.06
CA ILE A 483 -14.48 -23.34 -6.75
C ILE A 483 -14.25 -23.70 -5.29
N ALA A 484 -14.90 -23.00 -4.35
CA ALA A 484 -14.81 -23.34 -2.94
C ALA A 484 -15.41 -24.72 -2.63
N LYS A 485 -16.50 -25.10 -3.31
CA LYS A 485 -17.14 -26.42 -3.17
C LYS A 485 -16.30 -27.52 -3.82
N PHE A 486 -15.69 -27.22 -4.98
CA PHE A 486 -14.72 -28.11 -5.62
C PHE A 486 -13.59 -28.45 -4.63
N GLU A 487 -12.96 -27.45 -4.02
CA GLU A 487 -11.84 -27.65 -3.10
C GLU A 487 -12.23 -28.56 -1.93
N GLU A 488 -13.36 -28.29 -1.28
CA GLU A 488 -13.84 -29.08 -0.14
C GLU A 488 -14.11 -30.54 -0.52
N LYS A 489 -14.83 -30.77 -1.63
CA LYS A 489 -15.13 -32.13 -2.11
C LYS A 489 -13.87 -32.85 -2.58
N PHE A 490 -12.97 -32.15 -3.28
CA PHE A 490 -11.75 -32.73 -3.83
C PHE A 490 -10.79 -33.15 -2.73
N LEU A 491 -10.58 -32.31 -1.72
CA LEU A 491 -9.78 -32.66 -0.55
C LEU A 491 -10.35 -33.87 0.20
N THR A 492 -11.68 -33.93 0.37
CA THR A 492 -12.34 -35.08 0.99
C THR A 492 -12.12 -36.37 0.19
N HIS A 493 -12.23 -36.28 -1.14
CA HIS A 493 -11.98 -37.39 -2.05
C HIS A 493 -10.53 -37.88 -2.00
N LEU A 494 -9.55 -36.97 -2.03
CA LEU A 494 -8.13 -37.30 -1.92
C LEU A 494 -7.79 -37.97 -0.58
N ARG A 495 -8.29 -37.43 0.53
CA ARG A 495 -8.07 -38.00 1.87
C ARG A 495 -8.64 -39.40 2.03
N THR A 496 -9.79 -39.67 1.41
CA THR A 496 -10.51 -40.95 1.56
C THR A 496 -9.95 -42.02 0.62
N ASN A 497 -9.74 -41.68 -0.65
CA ASN A 497 -9.46 -42.67 -1.70
C ASN A 497 -7.97 -42.75 -2.06
N PHE A 498 -7.21 -41.66 -1.86
CA PHE A 498 -5.80 -41.57 -2.27
C PHE A 498 -4.83 -41.14 -1.14
N PRO A 499 -4.96 -41.65 0.11
CA PRO A 499 -4.07 -41.26 1.20
C PRO A 499 -2.61 -41.67 0.93
N ALA A 500 -2.38 -42.76 0.20
CA ALA A 500 -1.04 -43.21 -0.15
C ALA A 500 -0.30 -42.22 -1.07
N MET A 501 -1.00 -41.59 -2.02
CA MET A 501 -0.42 -40.57 -2.89
C MET A 501 -0.05 -39.32 -2.08
N LEU A 502 -0.93 -38.87 -1.18
CA LEU A 502 -0.65 -37.73 -0.30
C LEU A 502 0.58 -37.99 0.58
N GLU A 503 0.73 -39.19 1.14
CA GLU A 503 1.90 -39.54 1.96
C GLU A 503 3.19 -39.64 1.13
N ARG A 504 3.14 -40.11 -0.13
CA ARG A 504 4.29 -40.06 -1.05
C ARG A 504 4.74 -38.63 -1.32
N ILE A 505 3.80 -37.73 -1.63
CA ILE A 505 4.11 -36.30 -1.87
C ILE A 505 4.68 -35.66 -0.61
N ARG A 506 4.11 -35.95 0.56
CA ARG A 506 4.58 -35.44 1.86
C ARG A 506 5.99 -35.90 2.19
N SER A 507 6.29 -37.18 2.02
CA SER A 507 7.58 -37.79 2.41
C SER A 507 8.71 -37.43 1.45
N THR A 508 8.43 -37.37 0.14
CA THR A 508 9.43 -37.03 -0.88
C THR A 508 9.60 -35.52 -1.06
N GLY A 509 8.55 -34.74 -0.80
CA GLY A 509 8.50 -33.31 -1.13
C GLY A 509 8.48 -33.04 -2.64
N GLU A 510 8.25 -34.09 -3.45
CA GLU A 510 8.31 -34.09 -4.91
C GLU A 510 6.98 -34.56 -5.50
N LEU A 511 6.68 -34.08 -6.71
CA LEU A 511 5.58 -34.62 -7.52
C LEU A 511 6.22 -35.47 -8.61
N SER A 512 6.24 -36.80 -8.44
CA SER A 512 6.85 -37.69 -9.43
C SER A 512 6.04 -37.73 -10.72
N LYS A 513 6.60 -38.26 -11.81
CA LYS A 513 5.86 -38.45 -13.07
C LYS A 513 4.66 -39.38 -12.90
N GLN A 514 4.75 -40.34 -11.98
CA GLN A 514 3.64 -41.23 -11.64
C GLN A 514 2.54 -40.46 -10.92
N ASP A 515 2.88 -39.64 -9.92
CA ASP A 515 1.90 -38.85 -9.17
C ASP A 515 1.24 -37.78 -10.06
N ASP A 516 1.98 -37.16 -10.99
CA ASP A 516 1.42 -36.20 -11.96
C ASP A 516 0.37 -36.88 -12.87
N ALA A 517 0.67 -38.08 -13.38
CA ALA A 517 -0.27 -38.85 -14.20
C ALA A 517 -1.49 -39.34 -13.40
N GLU A 518 -1.28 -39.83 -12.18
CA GLU A 518 -2.34 -40.28 -11.28
C GLU A 518 -3.28 -39.11 -10.92
N LEU A 519 -2.73 -37.96 -10.50
CA LEU A 519 -3.50 -36.76 -10.16
C LEU A 519 -4.30 -36.22 -11.33
N LYS A 520 -3.72 -36.25 -12.55
CA LYS A 520 -4.42 -35.91 -13.78
C LYS A 520 -5.64 -36.83 -14.00
N SER A 521 -5.45 -38.15 -13.94
CA SER A 521 -6.54 -39.10 -14.13
C SER A 521 -7.65 -38.96 -13.07
N ILE A 522 -7.27 -38.69 -11.81
CA ILE A 522 -8.23 -38.40 -10.74
C ILE A 522 -9.07 -37.17 -11.09
N LEU A 523 -8.45 -36.07 -11.51
CA LEU A 523 -9.16 -34.83 -11.83
C LEU A 523 -10.07 -34.97 -13.06
N GLU A 524 -9.66 -35.74 -14.07
CA GLU A 524 -10.47 -36.02 -15.26
C GLU A 524 -11.76 -36.79 -14.95
N VAL A 525 -11.75 -37.67 -13.95
CA VAL A 525 -12.93 -38.41 -13.47
C VAL A 525 -13.73 -37.60 -12.45
N PHE A 526 -13.04 -37.00 -11.48
CA PHE A 526 -13.68 -36.32 -10.36
C PHE A 526 -14.48 -35.09 -10.77
N ILE A 527 -13.95 -34.23 -11.65
CA ILE A 527 -14.62 -32.96 -12.00
C ILE A 527 -16.00 -33.20 -12.64
N PRO A 528 -16.16 -34.10 -13.62
CA PRO A 528 -17.48 -34.46 -14.16
C PRO A 528 -18.44 -35.05 -13.13
N GLU A 529 -17.95 -35.89 -12.20
CA GLU A 529 -18.77 -36.62 -11.22
C GLU A 529 -19.11 -35.80 -9.96
N ALA A 530 -18.34 -34.74 -9.68
CA ALA A 530 -18.47 -33.95 -8.46
C ALA A 530 -19.78 -33.13 -8.36
N GLY A 531 -20.62 -33.15 -9.40
CA GLY A 531 -21.88 -32.41 -9.45
C GLY A 531 -21.67 -30.90 -9.34
N LEU A 532 -20.56 -30.39 -9.89
CA LEU A 532 -20.23 -28.98 -9.92
C LEU A 532 -20.96 -28.32 -11.08
N ALA A 533 -21.40 -27.06 -10.89
CA ALA A 533 -21.92 -26.29 -12.01
C ALA A 533 -20.77 -26.00 -12.98
N MET A 534 -20.89 -26.57 -14.19
CA MET A 534 -19.95 -26.35 -15.28
C MET A 534 -20.43 -25.18 -16.13
N LYS A 535 -19.50 -24.39 -16.65
CA LYS A 535 -19.75 -23.44 -17.74
C LYS A 535 -20.23 -24.25 -18.95
N GLN A 536 -21.51 -24.16 -19.27
CA GLN A 536 -22.10 -24.97 -20.34
C GLN A 536 -21.82 -24.34 -21.70
N PRO A 537 -21.18 -25.05 -22.65
CA PRO A 537 -21.27 -24.67 -24.05
C PRO A 537 -22.70 -24.89 -24.55
N LEU A 538 -23.15 -24.07 -25.50
CA LEU A 538 -24.44 -24.26 -26.19
C LEU A 538 -24.47 -25.63 -26.89
N GLN A 539 -25.56 -26.39 -26.72
CA GLN A 539 -25.71 -27.70 -27.37
C GLN A 539 -26.14 -27.54 -28.83
N LEU A 540 -25.82 -28.53 -29.68
CA LEU A 540 -26.29 -28.55 -31.07
C LEU A 540 -27.82 -28.48 -31.11
N GLY A 541 -28.37 -27.51 -31.85
CA GLY A 541 -29.82 -27.27 -31.88
C GLY A 541 -30.30 -26.24 -30.85
N GLN A 542 -29.45 -25.73 -29.96
CA GLN A 542 -29.75 -24.60 -29.09
C GLN A 542 -29.18 -23.28 -29.62
N SER A 543 -29.86 -22.17 -29.32
CA SER A 543 -29.43 -20.82 -29.64
C SER A 543 -29.50 -19.92 -28.42
N LEU A 544 -28.69 -18.88 -28.40
CA LEU A 544 -28.73 -17.84 -27.37
C LEU A 544 -29.73 -16.76 -27.77
N TYR A 545 -30.58 -16.36 -26.84
CA TYR A 545 -31.60 -15.34 -27.01
C TYR A 545 -31.44 -14.25 -25.95
N VAL A 546 -31.90 -13.04 -26.26
CA VAL A 546 -32.03 -11.93 -25.33
C VAL A 546 -33.48 -11.43 -25.31
N THR A 547 -34.00 -11.19 -24.13
CA THR A 547 -35.31 -10.53 -23.92
C THR A 547 -35.22 -9.58 -22.74
N GLY A 548 -36.22 -8.72 -22.57
CA GLY A 548 -36.19 -7.64 -21.60
C GLY A 548 -37.53 -6.93 -21.47
N ASN A 549 -37.60 -5.94 -20.61
CA ASN A 549 -38.83 -5.25 -20.23
C ASN A 549 -39.35 -4.21 -21.25
N CYS A 550 -38.71 -4.07 -22.43
CA CYS A 550 -39.12 -3.13 -23.46
C CYS A 550 -39.72 -3.83 -24.69
N ASN A 551 -40.41 -3.07 -25.54
CA ASN A 551 -41.06 -3.59 -26.75
C ASN A 551 -40.05 -4.26 -27.69
N GLU A 552 -38.90 -3.63 -27.86
CA GLU A 552 -37.81 -4.08 -28.75
C GLU A 552 -37.17 -5.37 -28.26
N LEU A 553 -37.22 -5.65 -26.95
CA LEU A 553 -36.74 -6.90 -26.36
C LEU A 553 -37.87 -7.88 -26.04
N GLY A 554 -39.10 -7.60 -26.47
CA GLY A 554 -40.22 -8.54 -26.39
C GLY A 554 -40.95 -8.64 -25.04
N HIS A 555 -40.77 -7.70 -24.11
CA HIS A 555 -41.47 -7.68 -22.79
C HIS A 555 -41.37 -8.98 -22.00
N TRP A 556 -40.16 -9.51 -21.87
CA TRP A 556 -39.87 -10.79 -21.21
C TRP A 556 -40.56 -12.00 -21.84
N ASN A 557 -41.17 -11.86 -23.02
CA ASN A 557 -41.81 -12.95 -23.73
C ASN A 557 -40.77 -13.71 -24.58
N PRO A 558 -40.48 -14.99 -24.27
CA PRO A 558 -39.53 -15.80 -25.02
C PRO A 558 -39.87 -15.95 -26.51
N ASP A 559 -41.15 -15.96 -26.90
CA ASP A 559 -41.57 -16.02 -28.31
C ASP A 559 -41.17 -14.77 -29.10
N LYS A 560 -40.95 -13.66 -28.41
CA LYS A 560 -40.54 -12.37 -28.98
C LYS A 560 -39.08 -12.03 -28.70
N ALA A 561 -38.32 -12.97 -28.13
CA ALA A 561 -36.93 -12.77 -27.80
C ALA A 561 -36.06 -12.71 -29.06
N ILE A 562 -34.99 -11.92 -28.99
CA ILE A 562 -34.08 -11.72 -30.11
C ILE A 562 -33.02 -12.79 -30.07
N LYS A 563 -32.90 -13.54 -31.16
CA LYS A 563 -31.87 -14.56 -31.36
C LYS A 563 -30.53 -13.90 -31.65
N LEU A 564 -29.48 -14.33 -30.96
CA LEU A 564 -28.11 -13.93 -31.26
C LEU A 564 -27.53 -14.81 -32.37
N ASN A 565 -26.70 -14.22 -33.23
CA ASN A 565 -25.99 -14.91 -34.30
C ASN A 565 -24.57 -15.25 -33.86
N TYR A 566 -24.17 -16.50 -34.02
CA TYR A 566 -22.79 -16.91 -33.81
C TYR A 566 -21.93 -16.52 -35.01
N ASN A 567 -20.83 -15.81 -34.78
CA ASN A 567 -19.95 -15.33 -35.84
C ASN A 567 -18.65 -16.15 -35.95
N GLU A 568 -17.85 -15.88 -36.98
CA GLU A 568 -16.58 -16.57 -37.26
C GLU A 568 -15.49 -16.29 -36.20
N THR A 569 -15.67 -15.30 -35.32
CA THR A 569 -14.75 -14.98 -34.23
C THR A 569 -15.14 -15.60 -32.89
N ASN A 570 -16.03 -16.60 -32.89
CA ASN A 570 -16.56 -17.27 -31.70
C ASN A 570 -17.35 -16.37 -30.72
N LEU A 571 -18.05 -15.36 -31.23
CA LEU A 571 -18.91 -14.46 -30.45
C LEU A 571 -20.39 -14.60 -30.86
N TRP A 572 -21.30 -14.42 -29.90
CA TRP A 572 -22.74 -14.31 -30.14
C TRP A 572 -23.11 -12.83 -30.24
N LEU A 573 -23.65 -12.41 -31.38
CA LEU A 573 -23.90 -11.01 -31.70
C LEU A 573 -25.34 -10.80 -32.17
N CYS A 574 -25.95 -9.71 -31.72
CA CYS A 574 -27.14 -9.13 -32.32
C CYS A 574 -27.03 -7.60 -32.25
N GLN A 575 -27.55 -6.89 -33.25
CA GLN A 575 -27.71 -5.45 -33.20
C GLN A 575 -29.19 -5.12 -33.03
N ILE A 576 -29.49 -4.29 -32.03
CA ILE A 576 -30.85 -3.91 -31.66
C ILE A 576 -30.83 -2.42 -31.39
N TYR A 577 -31.75 -1.68 -32.00
CA TYR A 577 -31.99 -0.29 -31.68
C TYR A 577 -33.11 -0.24 -30.65
N ILE A 578 -32.82 0.25 -29.44
CA ILE A 578 -33.78 0.35 -28.34
C ILE A 578 -33.98 1.82 -28.01
N ASN A 579 -35.23 2.28 -27.96
CA ASN A 579 -35.52 3.62 -27.48
C ASN A 579 -35.55 3.64 -25.94
N ILE A 580 -34.45 4.06 -25.32
CA ILE A 580 -34.28 4.06 -23.86
C ILE A 580 -35.02 5.27 -23.26
N GLU A 581 -36.34 5.20 -23.15
CA GLU A 581 -37.14 6.19 -22.42
C GLU A 581 -37.22 5.86 -20.91
N ASN A 582 -36.99 4.60 -20.52
CA ASN A 582 -37.02 4.08 -19.15
C ASN A 582 -35.86 3.10 -18.89
N VAL A 583 -35.73 2.63 -17.65
CA VAL A 583 -34.80 1.54 -17.28
C VAL A 583 -35.06 0.31 -18.14
N VAL A 584 -34.15 -0.10 -19.02
CA VAL A 584 -34.29 -1.31 -19.84
C VAL A 584 -33.65 -2.47 -19.11
N GLU A 585 -34.43 -3.33 -18.48
CA GLU A 585 -33.90 -4.58 -17.95
C GLU A 585 -33.89 -5.65 -19.03
N TYR A 586 -32.81 -6.42 -19.13
CA TYR A 586 -32.66 -7.50 -20.08
C TYR A 586 -31.95 -8.70 -19.48
N LYS A 587 -32.19 -9.88 -20.07
CA LYS A 587 -31.56 -11.12 -19.66
C LYS A 587 -31.40 -12.05 -20.86
N TYR A 588 -30.32 -12.84 -20.82
CA TYR A 588 -30.10 -13.89 -21.80
C TYR A 588 -30.76 -15.18 -21.36
N PHE A 589 -31.16 -15.99 -22.34
CA PHE A 589 -31.53 -17.37 -22.11
C PHE A 589 -31.15 -18.24 -23.30
N VAL A 590 -30.99 -19.53 -23.04
CA VAL A 590 -30.78 -20.56 -24.05
C VAL A 590 -32.09 -21.29 -24.28
N ALA A 591 -32.46 -21.50 -25.54
CA ALA A 591 -33.63 -22.29 -25.93
C ALA A 591 -33.37 -23.04 -27.25
N GLN A 592 -34.32 -23.86 -27.68
CA GLN A 592 -34.23 -24.56 -28.97
C GLN A 592 -34.22 -23.56 -30.13
N THR A 593 -33.29 -23.76 -31.08
CA THR A 593 -33.02 -22.88 -32.24
C THR A 593 -34.27 -22.61 -33.08
N ASN A 594 -35.16 -23.60 -33.14
CA ASN A 594 -36.39 -23.57 -33.93
C ASN A 594 -37.64 -23.29 -33.09
N ASN A 595 -37.51 -23.20 -31.76
CA ASN A 595 -38.62 -22.93 -30.85
C ASN A 595 -38.14 -22.25 -29.56
N PRO A 596 -38.16 -20.90 -29.48
CA PRO A 596 -37.61 -20.16 -28.34
C PRO A 596 -38.42 -20.29 -27.04
N THR A 597 -39.59 -20.95 -27.06
CA THR A 597 -40.36 -21.28 -25.84
C THR A 597 -40.08 -22.66 -25.26
N GLN A 598 -39.30 -23.49 -25.95
CA GLN A 598 -39.01 -24.85 -25.53
C GLN A 598 -37.63 -24.97 -24.86
N ASP A 599 -37.58 -25.68 -23.73
CA ASP A 599 -36.36 -25.94 -22.93
C ASP A 599 -35.59 -24.67 -22.49
N ILE A 600 -36.32 -23.61 -22.13
CA ILE A 600 -35.71 -22.33 -21.74
C ILE A 600 -34.83 -22.51 -20.50
N LYS A 601 -33.56 -22.12 -20.63
CA LYS A 601 -32.60 -21.97 -19.53
C LYS A 601 -32.14 -20.51 -19.45
N TRP A 602 -32.60 -19.80 -18.41
CA TRP A 602 -32.21 -18.42 -18.17
C TRP A 602 -30.77 -18.33 -17.65
N ASP A 603 -30.12 -17.22 -17.98
CA ASP A 603 -28.82 -16.86 -17.40
C ASP A 603 -28.89 -16.73 -15.87
N GLU A 604 -27.78 -17.00 -15.19
CA GLU A 604 -27.70 -16.94 -13.73
C GLU A 604 -27.51 -15.49 -13.24
N GLY A 605 -28.13 -15.14 -12.11
CA GLY A 605 -28.05 -13.80 -11.51
C GLY A 605 -29.23 -12.88 -11.81
N ASN A 606 -29.11 -11.62 -11.37
CA ASN A 606 -30.13 -10.58 -11.55
C ASN A 606 -30.25 -10.15 -13.02
N ASN A 607 -31.38 -9.53 -13.37
CA ASN A 607 -31.54 -8.91 -14.68
C ASN A 607 -30.42 -7.89 -14.90
N ARG A 608 -29.85 -7.88 -16.11
CA ARG A 608 -28.95 -6.80 -16.52
C ARG A 608 -29.79 -5.58 -16.78
N VAL A 609 -29.25 -4.41 -16.50
CA VAL A 609 -30.00 -3.16 -16.55
C VAL A 609 -29.30 -2.22 -17.53
N LEU A 610 -29.93 -1.97 -18.66
CA LEU A 610 -29.70 -0.86 -19.59
C LEU A 610 -30.58 0.32 -19.16
N ASP A 611 -30.24 0.93 -18.03
CA ASP A 611 -30.91 2.18 -17.66
C ASP A 611 -30.40 3.31 -18.57
N ARG A 612 -31.26 4.28 -18.89
CA ARG A 612 -30.77 5.59 -19.32
C ARG A 612 -29.76 6.10 -18.29
N MET A 613 -29.93 5.73 -17.01
CA MET A 613 -28.95 5.97 -15.95
C MET A 613 -27.69 5.09 -15.94
N MET A 614 -27.68 3.92 -16.60
CA MET A 614 -26.44 3.17 -16.87
C MET A 614 -25.66 3.78 -18.05
N ASN A 615 -26.21 4.80 -18.70
CA ASN A 615 -25.51 5.72 -19.58
C ASN A 615 -25.71 7.20 -19.18
N THR A 616 -26.13 7.50 -17.94
CA THR A 616 -26.03 8.89 -17.45
C THR A 616 -24.66 9.11 -16.86
N GLU A 617 -23.98 10.03 -17.54
CA GLU A 617 -23.28 11.15 -16.89
C GLU A 617 -22.08 10.72 -16.04
N GLN A 618 -21.17 9.93 -16.61
CA GLN A 618 -19.77 10.08 -16.23
C GLN A 618 -19.09 11.02 -17.24
N LEU A 619 -19.29 12.32 -17.03
CA LEU A 619 -18.62 13.37 -17.78
C LEU A 619 -17.11 13.22 -17.58
N LYS A 620 -16.41 12.82 -18.65
CA LYS A 620 -14.95 12.73 -18.67
C LYS A 620 -14.34 14.06 -19.11
N ILE A 621 -13.54 14.65 -18.22
CA ILE A 621 -12.81 15.90 -18.45
C ILE A 621 -11.32 15.58 -18.43
N MET A 622 -10.54 16.12 -19.37
CA MET A 622 -9.09 15.93 -19.40
C MET A 622 -8.34 17.25 -19.59
N THR A 623 -7.17 17.40 -18.97
CA THR A 623 -6.26 18.51 -19.26
C THR A 623 -4.79 18.08 -19.18
N PHE A 624 -3.95 18.67 -20.02
CA PHE A 624 -2.50 18.71 -19.84
C PHE A 624 -1.82 19.71 -20.78
N ASN A 625 -0.69 20.22 -20.32
CA ASN A 625 0.26 20.94 -21.17
C ASN A 625 0.84 19.93 -22.15
N ILE A 626 0.69 20.17 -23.46
CA ILE A 626 1.14 19.21 -24.48
C ILE A 626 2.57 19.44 -24.94
N ARG A 627 3.24 20.49 -24.45
CA ARG A 627 4.48 21.02 -24.99
C ARG A 627 4.35 21.52 -26.44
N TYR A 628 4.81 22.74 -26.72
CA TYR A 628 4.86 23.22 -28.10
C TYR A 628 5.85 22.41 -28.96
N ASP A 629 5.72 22.48 -30.28
CA ASP A 629 6.64 21.78 -31.19
C ASP A 629 8.04 22.41 -31.15
N CYS A 630 9.01 21.67 -30.60
CA CYS A 630 10.39 22.10 -30.46
C CYS A 630 11.34 21.02 -31.00
N LYS A 631 12.12 21.32 -32.04
CA LYS A 631 13.09 20.36 -32.61
C LYS A 631 14.21 19.98 -31.63
N GLU A 632 14.49 20.81 -30.65
CA GLU A 632 15.51 20.56 -29.62
C GLU A 632 15.09 19.44 -28.66
N ASP A 633 13.79 19.11 -28.60
CA ASP A 633 13.27 18.00 -27.79
C ASP A 633 13.60 16.61 -28.39
N GLY A 634 14.24 16.56 -29.57
CA GLY A 634 14.78 15.36 -30.19
C GLY A 634 13.71 14.28 -30.40
N LYS A 635 13.85 13.12 -29.76
CA LYS A 635 12.85 12.03 -29.85
C LYS A 635 11.44 12.43 -29.36
N ASN A 636 11.32 13.53 -28.63
CA ASN A 636 10.06 14.03 -28.09
C ASN A 636 9.50 15.21 -28.91
N ASP A 637 10.05 15.53 -30.09
CA ASP A 637 9.43 16.52 -30.99
C ASP A 637 8.04 16.06 -31.47
N TRP A 638 7.21 17.03 -31.90
CA TRP A 638 5.81 16.75 -32.23
C TRP A 638 5.63 15.66 -33.29
N ASN A 639 6.49 15.61 -34.30
CA ASN A 639 6.34 14.64 -35.40
C ASN A 639 6.55 13.20 -34.95
N HIS A 640 7.38 12.98 -33.92
CA HIS A 640 7.59 11.66 -33.34
C HIS A 640 6.49 11.26 -32.34
N ARG A 641 5.92 12.22 -31.60
CA ARG A 641 4.95 11.91 -30.52
C ARG A 641 3.47 12.11 -30.86
N LYS A 642 3.12 12.79 -31.95
CA LYS A 642 1.71 13.09 -32.28
C LYS A 642 0.81 11.86 -32.33
N GLN A 643 1.31 10.72 -32.83
CA GLN A 643 0.56 9.46 -32.85
C GLN A 643 0.26 8.92 -31.45
N ILE A 644 1.17 9.13 -30.51
CA ILE A 644 0.99 8.77 -29.10
C ILE A 644 -0.11 9.63 -28.48
N VAL A 645 -0.06 10.94 -28.72
CA VAL A 645 -1.09 11.89 -28.25
C VAL A 645 -2.46 11.53 -28.83
N TYR A 646 -2.55 11.20 -30.13
CA TYR A 646 -3.82 10.78 -30.75
C TYR A 646 -4.36 9.51 -30.12
N LYS A 647 -3.50 8.51 -29.92
CA LYS A 647 -3.87 7.23 -29.32
C LYS A 647 -4.37 7.43 -27.89
N LEU A 648 -3.66 8.23 -27.10
CA LEU A 648 -4.02 8.56 -25.73
C LEU A 648 -5.42 9.22 -25.68
N ILE A 649 -5.64 10.30 -26.43
CA ILE A 649 -6.92 11.03 -26.40
C ILE A 649 -8.06 10.11 -26.86
N LYS A 650 -7.85 9.29 -27.90
CA LYS A 650 -8.84 8.31 -28.38
C LYS A 650 -9.14 7.22 -27.36
N GLN A 651 -8.14 6.75 -26.61
CA GLN A 651 -8.31 5.73 -25.58
C GLN A 651 -9.09 6.27 -24.37
N ILE A 652 -8.79 7.50 -23.93
CA ILE A 652 -9.52 8.14 -22.82
C ILE A 652 -10.95 8.50 -23.23
N ASN A 653 -11.11 8.96 -24.49
CA ASN A 653 -12.35 9.47 -25.08
C ASN A 653 -13.06 10.50 -24.18
N PRO A 654 -12.42 11.63 -23.84
CA PRO A 654 -12.98 12.66 -22.97
C PRO A 654 -14.01 13.53 -23.68
N GLU A 655 -15.14 13.84 -23.04
CA GLU A 655 -16.16 14.69 -23.66
C GLU A 655 -15.69 16.14 -23.84
N ILE A 656 -14.89 16.63 -22.90
CA ILE A 656 -14.32 17.97 -22.88
C ILE A 656 -12.86 17.85 -22.47
N PHE A 657 -11.94 18.49 -23.21
CA PHE A 657 -10.55 18.55 -22.79
C PHE A 657 -9.84 19.85 -23.15
N GLY A 658 -8.89 20.25 -22.31
CA GLY A 658 -8.10 21.47 -22.46
C GLY A 658 -6.63 21.18 -22.63
N LEU A 659 -5.98 21.83 -23.59
CA LEU A 659 -4.55 21.66 -23.85
C LEU A 659 -3.83 23.01 -23.66
N GLN A 660 -2.56 22.99 -23.25
CA GLN A 660 -1.70 24.20 -23.14
C GLN A 660 -0.45 24.05 -24.02
N GLU A 661 0.16 25.18 -24.39
CA GLU A 661 1.31 25.27 -25.32
C GLU A 661 1.03 24.73 -26.73
N VAL A 662 -0.22 24.80 -27.20
CA VAL A 662 -0.59 24.25 -28.51
C VAL A 662 -0.27 25.26 -29.61
N LEU A 663 0.56 24.88 -30.58
CA LEU A 663 0.76 25.66 -31.80
C LEU A 663 -0.35 25.39 -32.84
N ALA A 664 -0.55 26.33 -33.77
CA ALA A 664 -1.64 26.26 -34.74
C ALA A 664 -1.62 24.98 -35.60
N HIS A 665 -0.44 24.51 -36.01
CA HIS A 665 -0.30 23.26 -36.75
C HIS A 665 -0.60 22.03 -35.88
N GLN A 666 -0.21 22.03 -34.60
CA GLN A 666 -0.54 20.94 -33.67
C GLN A 666 -2.05 20.84 -33.43
N GLN A 667 -2.73 21.98 -33.32
CA GLN A 667 -4.19 22.04 -33.20
C GLN A 667 -4.89 21.51 -34.46
N ALA A 668 -4.41 21.88 -35.65
CA ALA A 668 -4.94 21.35 -36.92
C ALA A 668 -4.71 19.84 -37.06
N ASP A 669 -3.51 19.38 -36.72
CA ASP A 669 -3.12 17.96 -36.69
C ASP A 669 -4.06 17.14 -35.79
N LEU A 670 -4.36 17.63 -34.58
CA LEU A 670 -5.28 16.99 -33.65
C LEU A 670 -6.71 16.93 -34.19
N LEU A 671 -7.26 18.03 -34.71
CA LEU A 671 -8.60 18.06 -35.28
C LEU A 671 -8.76 17.10 -36.46
N GLN A 672 -7.74 16.98 -37.32
CA GLN A 672 -7.80 16.08 -38.47
C GLN A 672 -7.76 14.60 -38.04
N ASN A 673 -6.99 14.26 -37.00
CA ASN A 673 -6.71 12.86 -36.64
C ASN A 673 -7.63 12.29 -35.56
N LEU A 674 -8.25 13.12 -34.72
CA LEU A 674 -9.20 12.68 -33.70
C LEU A 674 -10.58 12.27 -34.25
N GLN A 675 -10.79 12.38 -35.57
CA GLN A 675 -12.05 12.14 -36.31
C GLN A 675 -13.22 13.08 -35.90
N VAL A 676 -14.29 13.09 -36.71
CA VAL A 676 -15.30 14.16 -36.92
C VAL A 676 -16.11 14.61 -35.69
N ASN A 677 -15.86 14.08 -34.49
CA ASN A 677 -16.71 14.32 -33.34
C ASN A 677 -16.26 15.49 -32.47
N TYR A 678 -15.00 15.93 -32.54
CA TYR A 678 -14.52 17.06 -31.74
C TYR A 678 -14.46 18.36 -32.53
N ASN A 679 -14.87 19.45 -31.90
CA ASN A 679 -14.48 20.80 -32.32
C ASN A 679 -13.45 21.37 -31.36
N SER A 680 -12.68 22.37 -31.79
CA SER A 680 -11.70 23.07 -30.96
C SER A 680 -11.92 24.58 -31.02
N ILE A 681 -11.84 25.22 -29.86
CA ILE A 681 -11.87 26.67 -29.71
C ILE A 681 -10.60 27.10 -29.02
N GLY A 682 -9.87 28.03 -29.62
CA GLY A 682 -8.62 28.57 -29.08
C GLY A 682 -7.84 29.31 -30.16
N ARG A 683 -7.06 30.31 -29.76
CA ARG A 683 -6.15 31.06 -30.64
C ARG A 683 -4.88 31.42 -29.88
N GLY A 684 -3.81 31.67 -30.63
CA GLY A 684 -2.52 32.07 -30.06
C GLY A 684 -2.60 33.37 -29.24
N ARG A 685 -1.74 33.47 -28.23
CA ARG A 685 -1.68 34.60 -27.28
C ARG A 685 -1.19 35.94 -27.86
N GLN A 686 -0.57 35.97 -29.03
CA GLN A 686 -0.07 37.16 -29.75
C GLN A 686 -0.87 37.47 -31.03
N CYS A 687 -1.92 36.71 -31.36
CA CYS A 687 -2.68 36.84 -32.62
C CYS A 687 -1.88 36.55 -33.90
N ASN A 688 -0.67 36.01 -33.81
CA ASN A 688 0.10 35.55 -34.95
C ASN A 688 -0.32 34.10 -35.29
N PHE A 689 -0.56 33.81 -36.57
CA PHE A 689 -1.23 32.56 -36.96
C PHE A 689 -0.36 31.29 -36.88
N TRP A 690 0.97 31.38 -36.87
CA TRP A 690 1.83 30.23 -37.18
C TRP A 690 2.72 29.73 -36.02
N ASP A 691 3.32 30.62 -35.22
CA ASP A 691 4.29 30.24 -34.15
C ASP A 691 3.84 30.66 -32.74
N ASP A 692 2.54 30.66 -32.48
CA ASP A 692 1.96 31.25 -31.28
C ASP A 692 1.22 30.21 -30.42
N GLU A 693 1.53 30.18 -29.13
CA GLU A 693 0.96 29.23 -28.17
C GLU A 693 -0.49 29.58 -27.84
N ALA A 694 -1.37 28.59 -27.99
CA ALA A 694 -2.77 28.65 -27.62
C ALA A 694 -3.07 27.77 -26.39
N CYS A 695 -4.24 28.01 -25.79
CA CYS A 695 -4.83 27.15 -24.75
C CYS A 695 -6.21 26.65 -25.19
N PRO A 696 -6.31 25.83 -26.25
CA PRO A 696 -7.59 25.45 -26.84
C PRO A 696 -8.41 24.53 -25.93
N ILE A 697 -9.74 24.60 -26.08
CA ILE A 697 -10.71 23.68 -25.51
C ILE A 697 -11.32 22.87 -26.65
N TYR A 698 -11.30 21.55 -26.48
CA TYR A 698 -11.97 20.61 -27.36
C TYR A 698 -13.21 20.07 -26.67
N TYR A 699 -14.29 19.89 -27.43
CA TYR A 699 -15.54 19.32 -26.94
C TYR A 699 -16.21 18.44 -27.99
N ASP A 700 -16.95 17.42 -27.52
CA ASP A 700 -17.71 16.50 -28.35
C ASP A 700 -18.94 17.20 -28.96
N MET A 701 -18.90 17.46 -30.28
CA MET A 701 -19.97 18.06 -31.06
C MET A 701 -21.23 17.20 -31.13
N ILE A 702 -21.17 15.90 -30.85
CA ILE A 702 -22.36 15.07 -30.76
C ILE A 702 -23.16 15.46 -29.52
N LYS A 703 -22.46 15.70 -28.39
CA LYS A 703 -23.05 15.94 -27.08
C LYS A 703 -23.33 17.42 -26.78
N TYR A 704 -22.56 18.34 -27.35
CA TYR A 704 -22.64 19.76 -27.01
C TYR A 704 -22.88 20.65 -28.23
N ASN A 705 -23.64 21.72 -28.03
CA ASN A 705 -23.69 22.87 -28.93
C ASN A 705 -22.90 24.02 -28.30
N LEU A 706 -22.07 24.71 -29.09
CA LEU A 706 -21.41 25.93 -28.65
C LEU A 706 -22.43 27.08 -28.63
N ILE A 707 -22.60 27.72 -27.47
CA ILE A 707 -23.40 28.95 -27.33
C ILE A 707 -22.53 30.15 -27.64
N GLN A 708 -21.42 30.28 -26.91
CA GLN A 708 -20.49 31.40 -27.03
C GLN A 708 -19.08 30.91 -26.70
N ALA A 709 -18.10 31.58 -27.29
CA ALA A 709 -16.70 31.42 -26.93
C ALA A 709 -16.03 32.78 -26.83
N GLU A 710 -15.09 32.90 -25.91
CA GLU A 710 -14.22 34.06 -25.81
C GLU A 710 -12.81 33.67 -25.39
N ILE A 711 -11.87 34.56 -25.68
CA ILE A 711 -10.46 34.42 -25.30
C ILE A 711 -10.06 35.75 -24.72
N PHE A 712 -9.67 35.75 -23.46
CA PHE A 712 -9.24 36.94 -22.76
C PHE A 712 -7.82 36.79 -22.22
N TRP A 713 -7.14 37.92 -22.13
CA TRP A 713 -5.76 38.02 -21.67
C TRP A 713 -5.72 38.35 -20.18
N PHE A 714 -4.76 37.74 -19.49
CA PHE A 714 -4.46 38.06 -18.09
C PHE A 714 -3.71 39.38 -18.01
N SER A 715 -4.47 40.47 -18.08
CA SER A 715 -4.02 41.84 -18.08
C SER A 715 -5.12 42.77 -17.55
N ASP A 716 -4.79 44.06 -17.39
CA ASP A 716 -5.79 45.09 -17.07
C ASP A 716 -6.72 45.40 -18.27
N THR A 717 -6.38 44.96 -19.47
CA THR A 717 -7.14 45.15 -20.71
C THR A 717 -7.44 43.80 -21.39
N PRO A 718 -8.22 42.91 -20.75
CA PRO A 718 -8.39 41.51 -21.16
C PRO A 718 -8.89 41.27 -22.58
N HIS A 719 -9.61 42.24 -23.14
CA HIS A 719 -10.22 42.17 -24.47
C HIS A 719 -9.24 42.60 -25.58
N ILE A 720 -8.12 43.24 -25.22
CA ILE A 720 -7.08 43.63 -26.17
C ILE A 720 -6.16 42.43 -26.37
N ALA A 721 -6.15 41.91 -27.59
CA ALA A 721 -5.31 40.78 -27.94
C ALA A 721 -3.82 41.11 -27.79
N GLY A 722 -3.05 40.17 -27.24
CA GLY A 722 -1.63 40.35 -26.94
C GLY A 722 -1.36 41.24 -25.72
N SER A 723 -2.38 41.73 -25.02
CA SER A 723 -2.19 42.58 -23.85
C SER A 723 -1.49 41.86 -22.70
N LYS A 724 -0.74 42.65 -21.93
CA LYS A 724 0.18 42.14 -20.91
C LYS A 724 0.24 43.14 -19.76
N SER A 725 -0.27 42.75 -18.58
CA SER A 725 -0.06 43.46 -17.32
C SER A 725 0.58 42.53 -16.29
N TYR A 726 0.54 42.90 -15.00
CA TYR A 726 0.94 42.08 -13.85
C TYR A 726 2.40 41.60 -13.83
N GLY A 727 3.25 42.17 -14.70
CA GLY A 727 4.66 41.84 -14.81
C GLY A 727 4.95 40.49 -15.47
N ASN A 728 4.05 39.99 -16.32
CA ASN A 728 4.25 38.71 -17.01
C ASN A 728 5.54 38.70 -17.84
N GLY A 729 6.09 37.53 -18.16
CA GLY A 729 7.16 37.41 -19.18
C GLY A 729 6.61 37.52 -20.60
N PHE A 730 5.42 36.94 -20.82
CA PHE A 730 4.70 36.89 -22.09
C PHE A 730 3.20 37.15 -21.87
N PRO A 731 2.41 37.49 -22.89
CA PRO A 731 0.96 37.50 -22.78
C PRO A 731 0.46 36.12 -22.31
N ARG A 732 -0.43 36.06 -21.32
CA ARG A 732 -1.04 34.82 -20.84
C ARG A 732 -2.55 34.90 -21.05
N ILE A 733 -3.18 33.79 -21.41
CA ILE A 733 -4.58 33.77 -21.87
C ILE A 733 -5.40 32.74 -21.14
N CYS A 734 -6.71 32.94 -21.16
CA CYS A 734 -7.71 31.93 -20.86
C CYS A 734 -8.67 31.82 -22.05
N THR A 735 -8.91 30.59 -22.50
CA THR A 735 -10.02 30.29 -23.41
C THR A 735 -11.22 29.92 -22.57
N HIS A 736 -12.36 30.57 -22.84
CA HIS A 736 -13.64 30.26 -22.23
C HIS A 736 -14.64 29.85 -23.29
N VAL A 737 -15.37 28.77 -23.03
CA VAL A 737 -16.51 28.35 -23.85
C VAL A 737 -17.73 28.14 -22.98
N GLN A 738 -18.88 28.50 -23.53
CA GLN A 738 -20.20 28.17 -22.98
C GLN A 738 -20.85 27.12 -23.88
N LEU A 739 -21.10 25.94 -23.33
CA LEU A 739 -21.61 24.77 -24.04
C LEU A 739 -22.99 24.40 -23.53
N LEU A 740 -23.94 24.15 -24.43
CA LEU A 740 -25.23 23.57 -24.12
C LEU A 740 -25.18 22.07 -24.35
N HIS A 741 -25.36 21.27 -23.30
CA HIS A 741 -25.45 19.82 -23.46
C HIS A 741 -26.79 19.46 -24.12
N LYS A 742 -26.75 18.82 -25.30
CA LYS A 742 -27.92 18.63 -26.16
C LYS A 742 -29.01 17.79 -25.52
N GLN A 743 -28.64 16.83 -24.67
CA GLN A 743 -29.61 15.93 -24.05
C GLN A 743 -30.19 16.49 -22.75
N SER A 744 -29.33 16.96 -21.83
CA SER A 744 -29.77 17.43 -20.51
C SER A 744 -30.15 18.90 -20.47
N GLN A 745 -29.87 19.66 -21.55
CA GLN A 745 -30.08 21.10 -21.64
C GLN A 745 -29.36 21.92 -20.55
N LYS A 746 -28.39 21.31 -19.85
CA LYS A 746 -27.52 21.97 -18.86
C LYS A 746 -26.46 22.81 -19.57
N ILE A 747 -26.14 23.96 -19.00
CA ILE A 747 -25.09 24.86 -19.49
C ILE A 747 -23.78 24.55 -18.76
N TYR A 748 -22.70 24.42 -19.55
CA TYR A 748 -21.34 24.22 -19.07
C TYR A 748 -20.47 25.42 -19.43
N HIS A 749 -19.84 26.03 -18.43
CA HIS A 749 -18.79 27.03 -18.60
C HIS A 749 -17.44 26.37 -18.38
N VAL A 750 -16.62 26.35 -19.43
CA VAL A 750 -15.32 25.69 -19.42
C VAL A 750 -14.22 26.72 -19.63
N TYR A 751 -13.30 26.81 -18.69
CA TYR A 751 -12.15 27.70 -18.71
C TYR A 751 -10.87 26.88 -18.82
N ASN A 752 -10.05 27.16 -19.82
CA ASN A 752 -8.72 26.57 -19.97
C ASN A 752 -7.66 27.68 -19.94
N ALA A 753 -6.71 27.56 -19.02
CA ALA A 753 -5.72 28.61 -18.75
C ALA A 753 -4.29 28.09 -18.68
N HIS A 754 -3.34 28.97 -19.00
CA HIS A 754 -1.92 28.76 -18.77
C HIS A 754 -1.35 29.98 -18.04
N PHE A 755 -1.01 29.83 -16.76
CA PHE A 755 -0.52 30.94 -15.93
C PHE A 755 0.96 31.23 -16.16
N ASP A 756 1.43 32.39 -15.70
CA ASP A 756 2.83 32.74 -15.77
C ASP A 756 3.69 31.79 -14.91
N HIS A 757 4.73 31.23 -15.51
CA HIS A 757 5.67 30.29 -14.87
C HIS A 757 6.62 30.89 -13.82
N GLU A 758 6.83 32.21 -13.83
CA GLU A 758 7.83 32.88 -12.98
C GLU A 758 7.18 33.85 -11.99
N ASN A 759 6.19 34.62 -12.44
CA ASN A 759 5.66 35.74 -11.66
C ASN A 759 4.45 35.35 -10.80
N LYS A 760 4.67 35.19 -9.50
CA LYS A 760 3.62 34.86 -8.52
C LYS A 760 2.49 35.91 -8.42
N ILE A 761 2.81 37.19 -8.61
CA ILE A 761 1.78 38.27 -8.59
C ILE A 761 0.85 38.12 -9.79
N SER A 762 1.41 37.79 -10.95
CA SER A 762 0.64 37.44 -12.14
C SER A 762 -0.31 36.28 -11.89
N GLN A 763 0.19 35.16 -11.35
CA GLN A 763 -0.64 33.99 -11.04
C GLN A 763 -1.83 34.33 -10.13
N ILE A 764 -1.61 35.17 -9.11
CA ILE A 764 -2.66 35.65 -8.20
C ILE A 764 -3.69 36.48 -8.96
N LYS A 765 -3.24 37.46 -9.75
CA LYS A 765 -4.12 38.34 -10.53
C LYS A 765 -4.91 37.58 -11.59
N SER A 766 -4.31 36.57 -12.22
CA SER A 766 -4.97 35.65 -13.16
C SER A 766 -6.09 34.87 -12.49
N ALA A 767 -5.86 34.32 -11.30
CA ALA A 767 -6.89 33.63 -10.51
C ALA A 767 -8.05 34.58 -10.11
N GLU A 768 -7.74 35.79 -9.65
CA GLU A 768 -8.75 36.83 -9.36
C GLU A 768 -9.57 37.20 -10.59
N GLN A 769 -8.95 37.22 -11.77
CA GLN A 769 -9.61 37.56 -13.02
C GLN A 769 -10.56 36.45 -13.50
N ILE A 770 -10.16 35.17 -13.42
CA ILE A 770 -11.08 34.04 -13.69
C ILE A 770 -12.26 34.09 -12.71
N LYS A 771 -12.00 34.31 -11.41
CA LYS A 771 -13.05 34.39 -10.40
C LYS A 771 -14.06 35.51 -10.70
N ARG A 772 -13.59 36.72 -11.03
CA ARG A 772 -14.44 37.85 -11.43
C ARG A 772 -15.26 37.53 -12.68
N HIS A 773 -14.65 36.85 -13.65
CA HIS A 773 -15.33 36.44 -14.87
C HIS A 773 -16.47 35.46 -14.58
N ILE A 774 -16.25 34.46 -13.72
CA ILE A 774 -17.30 33.54 -13.28
C ILE A 774 -18.43 34.31 -12.60
N GLN A 775 -18.11 35.25 -11.72
CA GLN A 775 -19.12 36.06 -11.00
C GLN A 775 -19.96 36.92 -11.94
N GLN A 776 -19.41 37.36 -13.07
CA GLN A 776 -20.07 38.25 -14.02
C GLN A 776 -20.92 37.50 -15.06
N TYR A 777 -20.49 36.31 -15.47
CA TYR A 777 -21.03 35.62 -16.65
C TYR A 777 -21.65 34.23 -16.38
N CYS A 778 -21.48 33.67 -15.19
CA CYS A 778 -22.08 32.39 -14.81
C CYS A 778 -23.23 32.57 -13.80
N SER A 779 -24.20 31.66 -13.86
CA SER A 779 -25.27 31.54 -12.87
C SER A 779 -24.92 30.47 -11.82
N PRO A 780 -25.49 30.53 -10.60
CA PRO A 780 -25.26 29.53 -9.55
C PRO A 780 -25.72 28.11 -9.89
N GLU A 781 -26.50 27.91 -10.96
CA GLU A 781 -26.97 26.59 -11.40
C GLU A 781 -26.10 25.99 -12.52
N ASP A 782 -25.24 26.81 -13.14
CA ASP A 782 -24.40 26.39 -14.27
C ASP A 782 -23.31 25.42 -13.81
N LYS A 783 -22.90 24.53 -14.71
CA LYS A 783 -21.78 23.62 -14.49
C LYS A 783 -20.48 24.34 -14.83
N ILE A 784 -19.55 24.46 -13.89
CA ILE A 784 -18.32 25.24 -14.07
C ILE A 784 -17.11 24.32 -14.02
N ILE A 785 -16.25 24.42 -15.02
CA ILE A 785 -15.00 23.66 -15.14
C ILE A 785 -13.87 24.66 -15.36
N VAL A 786 -12.89 24.71 -14.46
CA VAL A 786 -11.66 25.51 -14.63
C VAL A 786 -10.48 24.56 -14.67
N MET A 787 -9.71 24.56 -15.75
CA MET A 787 -8.60 23.63 -15.95
C MET A 787 -7.37 24.27 -16.57
N GLY A 788 -6.24 23.57 -16.46
CA GLY A 788 -4.99 23.89 -17.16
C GLY A 788 -3.75 23.92 -16.26
N ASP A 789 -2.65 24.38 -16.85
CA ASP A 789 -1.36 24.55 -16.18
C ASP A 789 -1.31 25.91 -15.48
N LEU A 790 -1.50 25.88 -14.16
CA LEU A 790 -1.52 27.09 -13.34
C LEU A 790 -0.14 27.49 -12.82
N ASN A 791 0.92 26.72 -13.10
CA ASN A 791 2.27 26.97 -12.60
C ASN A 791 2.34 27.26 -11.08
N SER A 792 1.39 26.71 -10.33
CA SER A 792 1.07 27.07 -8.95
C SER A 792 1.00 25.81 -8.09
N LEU A 793 1.62 25.81 -6.90
CA LEU A 793 1.57 24.66 -5.99
C LEU A 793 0.19 24.51 -5.31
N PRO A 794 -0.20 23.31 -4.82
CA PRO A 794 -1.56 23.05 -4.31
C PRO A 794 -2.02 23.94 -3.14
N LEU A 795 -1.09 24.45 -2.33
CA LEU A 795 -1.38 25.31 -1.19
C LEU A 795 -1.09 26.80 -1.46
N SER A 796 -0.83 27.15 -2.72
CA SER A 796 -0.49 28.51 -3.12
C SER A 796 -1.73 29.43 -3.18
N GLU A 797 -1.49 30.73 -3.13
CA GLU A 797 -2.56 31.74 -3.10
C GLU A 797 -3.50 31.69 -4.32
N PRO A 798 -3.03 31.50 -5.57
CA PRO A 798 -3.91 31.32 -6.74
C PRO A 798 -4.95 30.19 -6.57
N VAL A 799 -4.54 29.04 -6.02
CA VAL A 799 -5.42 27.89 -5.80
C VAL A 799 -6.44 28.19 -4.70
N LYS A 800 -6.03 28.88 -3.63
CA LYS A 800 -6.94 29.34 -2.57
C LYS A 800 -7.98 30.34 -3.10
N ILE A 801 -7.57 31.23 -4.00
CA ILE A 801 -8.49 32.21 -4.62
C ILE A 801 -9.56 31.49 -5.43
N LEU A 802 -9.18 30.53 -6.28
CA LEU A 802 -10.14 29.77 -7.09
C LEU A 802 -11.08 28.90 -6.26
N THR A 803 -10.62 28.38 -5.11
CA THR A 803 -11.42 27.51 -4.21
C THR A 803 -12.17 28.26 -3.11
N SER A 804 -11.92 29.57 -2.97
CA SER A 804 -12.67 30.43 -2.05
C SER A 804 -14.09 30.67 -2.54
N SER A 805 -15.02 30.99 -1.62
CA SER A 805 -16.41 31.27 -1.96
C SER A 805 -16.51 32.33 -3.08
N ILE A 806 -17.20 31.98 -4.16
CA ILE A 806 -17.48 32.83 -5.31
C ILE A 806 -18.80 33.59 -5.07
N TRP A 807 -19.82 32.88 -4.56
CA TRP A 807 -21.08 33.43 -4.02
C TRP A 807 -21.33 32.88 -2.61
N GLN A 808 -22.39 33.32 -1.92
CA GLN A 808 -22.64 33.02 -0.50
C GLN A 808 -22.58 31.50 -0.18
N ASP A 809 -23.08 30.66 -1.09
CA ASP A 809 -23.14 29.20 -0.94
C ASP A 809 -22.44 28.40 -2.07
N PHE A 810 -21.58 29.04 -2.87
CA PHE A 810 -20.92 28.39 -4.02
C PHE A 810 -19.41 28.62 -4.02
N LYS A 811 -18.66 27.53 -4.20
CA LYS A 811 -17.20 27.50 -4.36
C LYS A 811 -16.82 26.46 -5.40
N LEU A 812 -15.67 26.63 -6.04
CA LEU A 812 -15.08 25.55 -6.84
C LEU A 812 -14.37 24.56 -5.94
N GLU A 813 -14.58 23.27 -6.23
CA GLU A 813 -13.88 22.18 -5.57
C GLU A 813 -12.59 21.87 -6.31
N ASN A 814 -11.47 21.85 -5.59
CA ASN A 814 -10.23 21.30 -6.13
C ASN A 814 -10.33 19.78 -6.12
N THR A 815 -10.07 19.19 -7.28
CA THR A 815 -10.22 17.75 -7.49
C THR A 815 -9.05 16.92 -7.00
N ILE A 816 -8.00 17.57 -6.51
CA ILE A 816 -6.84 16.94 -5.86
C ILE A 816 -7.08 16.91 -4.35
N GLY A 817 -7.13 15.73 -3.75
CA GLY A 817 -7.16 15.56 -2.30
C GLY A 817 -5.78 15.78 -1.67
N ILE A 818 -5.73 16.21 -0.40
CA ILE A 818 -4.48 16.35 0.37
C ILE A 818 -3.70 15.02 0.48
N ILE A 819 -4.38 13.89 0.23
CA ILE A 819 -3.87 12.51 0.30
C ILE A 819 -3.28 12.03 -1.05
N ASP A 820 -3.51 12.75 -2.17
CA ASP A 820 -3.15 12.32 -3.54
C ASP A 820 -1.79 12.87 -4.05
N MET A 821 -0.89 13.31 -3.15
CA MET A 821 0.31 14.10 -3.48
C MET A 821 1.67 13.37 -3.73
N PRO A 822 1.80 12.09 -4.13
CA PRO A 822 3.14 11.55 -4.41
C PRO A 822 3.65 11.85 -5.84
N LEU A 823 2.81 12.27 -6.79
CA LEU A 823 3.13 12.30 -8.22
C LEU A 823 3.07 13.71 -8.83
N ALA A 824 4.22 14.34 -9.10
CA ALA A 824 4.26 15.60 -9.84
C ALA A 824 3.52 15.49 -11.19
N THR A 825 2.77 16.51 -11.57
CA THR A 825 2.16 16.57 -12.90
C THR A 825 3.16 16.99 -13.97
N TYR A 826 4.26 17.67 -13.59
CA TYR A 826 5.39 17.99 -14.47
C TYR A 826 6.60 17.05 -14.25
N HIS A 827 7.11 16.45 -15.34
CA HIS A 827 8.21 15.50 -15.28
C HIS A 827 9.36 15.76 -16.25
N ALA A 828 9.29 16.74 -17.15
CA ALA A 828 10.36 17.09 -18.09
C ALA A 828 10.92 15.86 -18.85
N TRP A 829 10.04 14.93 -19.25
CA TRP A 829 10.38 13.66 -19.91
C TRP A 829 11.16 12.62 -19.08
N TYR A 830 11.49 12.90 -17.81
CA TYR A 830 12.25 11.98 -16.94
C TYR A 830 11.40 10.94 -16.19
N GLY A 831 10.07 11.02 -16.28
CA GLY A 831 9.14 10.10 -15.62
C GLY A 831 8.82 10.50 -14.18
N LEU A 832 8.52 9.52 -13.33
CA LEU A 832 7.99 9.75 -11.98
C LEU A 832 8.87 10.71 -11.15
N LYS A 833 8.33 11.89 -10.84
CA LYS A 833 8.97 12.94 -10.03
C LYS A 833 8.06 13.31 -8.87
N LEU A 834 8.63 13.57 -7.70
CA LEU A 834 7.88 14.01 -6.51
C LEU A 834 7.65 15.53 -6.55
N GLY A 835 6.44 15.99 -6.17
CA GLY A 835 6.25 17.30 -5.53
C GLY A 835 5.89 18.53 -6.38
N ILE A 836 5.71 18.44 -7.70
CA ILE A 836 5.29 19.59 -8.54
C ILE A 836 3.95 19.29 -9.20
N HIS A 837 2.86 19.48 -8.47
CA HIS A 837 1.51 19.52 -9.04
C HIS A 837 1.20 20.95 -9.45
N ILE A 838 1.14 21.18 -10.76
CA ILE A 838 0.84 22.51 -11.35
C ILE A 838 -0.33 22.48 -12.32
N ASP A 839 -0.79 21.28 -12.71
CA ASP A 839 -1.96 21.07 -13.57
C ASP A 839 -3.21 20.78 -12.75
N TYR A 840 -4.28 21.54 -12.98
CA TYR A 840 -5.51 21.47 -12.18
C TYR A 840 -6.76 21.29 -13.02
N ILE A 841 -7.80 20.75 -12.38
CA ILE A 841 -9.19 20.82 -12.82
C ILE A 841 -9.99 21.15 -11.56
N PHE A 842 -10.76 22.22 -11.59
CA PHE A 842 -11.67 22.63 -10.54
C PHE A 842 -13.10 22.50 -11.03
N LEU A 843 -13.99 22.05 -10.15
CA LEU A 843 -15.39 21.76 -10.48
C LEU A 843 -16.33 22.63 -9.67
N GLY A 844 -17.34 23.19 -10.33
CA GLY A 844 -18.45 23.91 -9.72
C GLY A 844 -19.77 23.28 -10.16
N ASN A 845 -20.63 22.94 -9.19
CA ASN A 845 -21.89 22.24 -9.41
C ASN A 845 -21.78 20.88 -10.12
N LEU A 846 -20.60 20.26 -10.11
CA LEU A 846 -20.33 18.92 -10.62
C LEU A 846 -19.72 18.10 -9.50
N LYS A 847 -20.09 16.82 -9.40
CA LYS A 847 -19.57 15.93 -8.36
C LYS A 847 -18.47 15.04 -8.93
N GLN A 848 -17.25 15.18 -8.41
CA GLN A 848 -16.17 14.25 -8.76
C GLN A 848 -16.51 12.83 -8.30
N LYS A 849 -16.34 11.88 -9.22
CA LYS A 849 -16.42 10.43 -8.94
C LYS A 849 -15.06 9.76 -8.91
N ASN A 850 -14.20 10.12 -9.86
CA ASN A 850 -12.87 9.54 -9.97
C ASN A 850 -11.89 10.55 -10.59
N MET A 851 -10.59 10.37 -10.31
CA MET A 851 -9.49 11.14 -10.90
C MET A 851 -8.34 10.21 -11.23
N MET A 852 -7.67 10.46 -12.35
CA MET A 852 -6.49 9.75 -12.80
C MET A 852 -5.41 10.73 -13.28
N ILE A 853 -4.15 10.41 -13.02
CA ILE A 853 -2.98 11.02 -13.65
C ILE A 853 -2.35 9.94 -14.50
N ILE A 854 -2.32 10.13 -15.82
CA ILE A 854 -1.81 9.12 -16.76
C ILE A 854 -0.28 9.22 -16.81
N ASN A 855 0.40 8.24 -16.22
CA ASN A 855 1.86 8.19 -16.15
C ASN A 855 2.49 7.07 -16.99
N ASP A 856 1.69 6.43 -17.85
CA ASP A 856 2.14 5.35 -18.72
C ASP A 856 2.94 5.86 -19.93
N GLN A 857 3.88 5.03 -20.38
CA GLN A 857 4.55 5.21 -21.66
C GLN A 857 3.84 4.40 -22.75
N ILE A 858 3.56 5.02 -23.89
CA ILE A 858 3.06 4.32 -25.07
C ILE A 858 4.25 4.10 -26.00
N SER A 859 4.59 2.83 -26.24
CA SER A 859 5.77 2.46 -27.05
C SER A 859 7.09 3.05 -26.52
N GLY A 860 7.23 3.18 -25.19
CA GLY A 860 8.45 3.68 -24.54
C GLY A 860 8.65 5.20 -24.55
N GLN A 861 7.61 5.97 -24.90
CA GLN A 861 7.61 7.43 -24.90
C GLN A 861 6.38 7.99 -24.17
N TYR A 862 6.54 9.18 -23.56
CA TYR A 862 5.43 9.92 -22.95
C TYR A 862 4.73 10.80 -23.99
N ALA A 863 3.43 11.06 -23.78
CA ALA A 863 2.66 11.94 -24.66
C ALA A 863 3.07 13.42 -24.55
N SER A 864 3.51 13.82 -23.36
CA SER A 864 3.97 15.17 -23.03
C SER A 864 5.02 15.13 -21.91
N ASP A 865 5.64 16.27 -21.60
CA ASP A 865 6.47 16.49 -20.40
C ASP A 865 5.66 16.74 -19.13
N HIS A 866 4.33 16.86 -19.29
CA HIS A 866 3.34 16.80 -18.21
C HIS A 866 2.52 15.50 -18.32
N PHE A 867 2.11 14.97 -17.18
CA PHE A 867 1.17 13.85 -17.14
C PHE A 867 -0.28 14.33 -17.38
N PRO A 868 -1.01 13.73 -18.32
CA PRO A 868 -2.45 13.94 -18.52
C PRO A 868 -3.25 13.75 -17.25
N LYS A 869 -4.04 14.77 -16.87
CA LYS A 869 -5.01 14.67 -15.78
C LYS A 869 -6.40 14.40 -16.35
N VAL A 870 -7.05 13.35 -15.87
CA VAL A 870 -8.40 12.94 -16.28
C VAL A 870 -9.32 12.87 -15.07
N ILE A 871 -10.53 13.39 -15.19
CA ILE A 871 -11.55 13.38 -14.15
C ILE A 871 -12.85 12.85 -14.71
N VAL A 872 -13.53 12.07 -13.87
CA VAL A 872 -14.85 11.57 -14.14
C VAL A 872 -15.83 12.21 -13.16
N CYS A 873 -16.84 12.89 -13.69
CA CYS A 873 -17.83 13.65 -12.92
C CYS A 873 -19.25 13.14 -13.14
N GLU A 874 -20.11 13.30 -12.13
CA GLU A 874 -21.58 13.20 -12.20
C GLU A 874 -22.26 14.57 -12.14
#